data_AF-A0A1F9Z837-F1
#
_entry.id   AF-A0A1F9Z837-F1
#
_cell.length_a   1.000
_cell.length_b   1.000
_cell.length_c   1.000
_cell.angle_alpha   90.00
_cell.angle_beta   90.00
_cell.angle_gamma   90.00
#
_symmetry.space_group_name_H-M   'P 1'
#
loop_
_entity.id
_entity.type
_entity.pdbx_description
1 polymer ?
#
loop_
_entity_poly.entity_id
_entity_poly.type
_entity_poly.pdbx_seq_one_letter_code
_entity_poly.pdbx_strand_id
1 'polypeptide(L)'
;MEDSMGLTGRVQIRGRSRAGRRSSYGPPVLRSQPTYTQRAVGPRPGGSPAHLTTKERILLHLLDYVKYPESVEVPPEMTQEGLARAAGIEIRHLTQYLRPLLREKLVSERTAHVTGGKQRRKVYDLTTSGRMTAIRLRDEVRDQIVRVRDVTGIREATVSAVLATAEGRVRLVDIVREASEAGVVDLAAAREARGLVEMCLEAPRPRAFVGRQAELDVLLAGDEGPRTFVVRGVAGIGKSSLAAKACERLRGTRNLFWHRIRPWDTRGSLLAAVAEFLGSLGKPGLRSVLLRDRMDWADAALRSDLPGTRAFLVFDDAHEAQSEVLAFLRFLKEVVAEAPGMRLLVLTRRALAFYDRRDVTIHGTVREVDLAGLTSEDIAALLSPGEDSRALVELGRRLGGHPLLLELARATAPGLPAPAMKDVRRFIEEEIYASLSDEERRVMKAASLVRMPVPRSSLVELSAGSHDAVVSLEAHALLRSVGEDAVGVHDTIREFFASVLSPAEREVLARDAVVELRRLADRAAGRRDFVAAVHYLSNALRLDPAPEEEAALWEALGDVDERIGDLPGALTAYKSSAKIAADAHMRARLHRKTATALQVRGHSAPAMREVEAGFRALGDAPSPERGWLHLVRTRAAEAQEDWAEAREDAEAALDIFRGFGDVAGQAQALLESGQVEFAAPSVDPSAAERYLAAALEASSAVPEPEFLARVHIALAHLFANRFGDAARAERHIEAFRTLAPSVSDPHVQRSFLMLQGWFNLEIRADFAAAEDAFLEAMALGRRIHDASTIAFARYGIAHVRCFQGRVEESRGMFETLAREIDAQGFPGYAVESRWMVLECALREGDLAGARAVLETFSRPDVAKALRARPVHEKLAEGLGRCLGRDPEGARAAFDEALRQTRGVAVVEEASLAQLAHFHYAVALRGTGHDAEAEDHLREARTILERFGLRARLAALPDAERAMSATLRRAISGA
;
A
#
# COMPACT_ATOMS: atom_id res chain seq x y z
N MET A 1 -52.63 20.48 19.64
CA MET A 1 -53.68 19.98 18.74
C MET A 1 -53.30 18.56 18.38
N GLU A 2 -53.73 17.61 19.20
CA GLU A 2 -54.96 16.81 18.99
C GLU A 2 -54.77 15.84 17.81
N ASP A 3 -54.40 14.57 18.02
CA ASP A 3 -55.14 13.40 18.55
C ASP A 3 -56.07 12.70 17.53
N SER A 4 -56.21 11.38 17.72
CA SER A 4 -57.14 10.42 17.06
C SER A 4 -56.66 9.83 15.71
N MET A 5 -56.81 8.54 15.35
CA MET A 5 -57.60 7.34 15.76
C MET A 5 -56.96 6.12 15.02
N GLY A 6 -57.09 4.82 15.35
CA GLY A 6 -57.85 3.99 16.29
C GLY A 6 -57.35 2.52 16.13
N LEU A 7 -57.15 1.77 17.22
CA LEU A 7 -58.04 0.74 17.80
C LEU A 7 -58.38 -0.48 16.90
N THR A 8 -57.92 -1.68 17.33
CA THR A 8 -58.78 -2.83 17.68
C THR A 8 -57.99 -3.96 18.40
N GLY A 9 -58.39 -4.29 19.64
CA GLY A 9 -58.10 -5.57 20.34
C GLY A 9 -59.12 -6.66 19.94
N ARG A 10 -59.05 -7.95 20.30
CA ARG A 10 -58.83 -8.67 21.58
C ARG A 10 -58.56 -10.18 21.23
N VAL A 11 -57.64 -10.95 21.87
CA VAL A 11 -57.71 -11.70 23.18
C VAL A 11 -58.70 -12.90 23.11
N GLN A 12 -58.33 -14.20 23.26
CA GLN A 12 -58.10 -14.96 24.53
C GLN A 12 -57.65 -16.43 24.25
N ILE A 13 -56.63 -17.03 24.91
CA ILE A 13 -56.52 -17.77 26.22
C ILE A 13 -56.49 -19.31 26.11
N ARG A 14 -55.46 -19.92 26.73
CA ARG A 14 -55.49 -20.99 27.78
C ARG A 14 -54.02 -21.44 28.04
N GLY A 15 -53.47 -21.68 29.23
CA GLY A 15 -53.89 -21.59 30.62
C GLY A 15 -53.05 -22.54 31.51
N ARG A 16 -52.66 -22.05 32.71
CA ARG A 16 -52.24 -22.75 33.97
C ARG A 16 -50.82 -23.37 34.06
N SER A 17 -49.92 -22.88 34.93
CA SER A 17 -49.73 -23.02 36.42
C SER A 17 -48.96 -24.31 36.78
N ARG A 18 -47.97 -24.42 37.70
CA ARG A 18 -47.67 -23.88 39.05
C ARG A 18 -46.16 -24.13 39.36
N ALA A 19 -45.41 -23.19 39.95
CA ALA A 19 -44.94 -23.11 41.35
C ALA A 19 -43.81 -24.07 41.82
N GLY A 20 -42.72 -23.54 42.43
CA GLY A 20 -41.94 -24.24 43.47
C GLY A 20 -40.42 -24.01 43.61
N ARG A 21 -40.04 -23.04 44.47
CA ARG A 21 -38.96 -23.01 45.51
C ARG A 21 -37.48 -23.45 45.26
N ARG A 22 -36.58 -22.49 45.56
CA ARG A 22 -35.39 -22.45 46.47
C ARG A 22 -34.38 -23.64 46.60
N SER A 23 -33.10 -23.27 46.40
CA SER A 23 -31.90 -23.47 47.26
C SER A 23 -31.03 -24.74 47.18
N SER A 24 -29.72 -24.49 47.01
CA SER A 24 -28.56 -25.06 47.73
C SER A 24 -27.79 -26.32 47.25
N TYR A 25 -26.45 -26.16 47.29
CA TYR A 25 -25.33 -27.10 47.50
C TYR A 25 -25.18 -28.40 46.69
N GLY A 26 -24.04 -28.50 46.00
CA GLY A 26 -23.07 -29.62 46.13
C GLY A 26 -23.34 -30.94 45.38
N PRO A 27 -22.28 -31.64 44.91
CA PRO A 27 -22.34 -32.73 43.90
C PRO A 27 -22.65 -34.09 44.57
N PRO A 28 -23.11 -35.17 43.87
CA PRO A 28 -22.16 -36.01 43.09
C PRO A 28 -22.71 -36.99 42.00
N VAL A 29 -21.76 -37.65 41.32
CA VAL A 29 -21.75 -39.01 40.70
C VAL A 29 -22.58 -39.34 39.43
N LEU A 30 -21.81 -39.45 38.33
CA LEU A 30 -21.81 -40.44 37.23
C LEU A 30 -22.86 -41.57 37.19
N ARG A 31 -23.52 -41.72 36.03
CA ARG A 31 -23.62 -43.03 35.34
C ARG A 31 -23.89 -42.91 33.83
N SER A 32 -22.89 -43.39 33.09
CA SER A 32 -22.90 -44.16 31.83
C SER A 32 -23.73 -43.69 30.63
N GLN A 33 -23.02 -43.11 29.64
CA GLN A 33 -23.39 -43.17 28.22
C GLN A 33 -22.89 -44.48 27.58
N PRO A 34 -23.55 -45.00 26.53
CA PRO A 34 -23.14 -46.22 25.86
C PRO A 34 -21.89 -45.99 25.02
N THR A 35 -20.95 -46.92 25.16
CA THR A 35 -19.70 -47.06 24.43
C THR A 35 -19.96 -47.28 22.92
N TYR A 36 -19.62 -46.30 22.11
CA TYR A 36 -19.22 -46.55 20.72
C TYR A 36 -17.71 -46.67 20.67
N THR A 37 -17.26 -47.86 20.30
CA THR A 37 -15.88 -48.32 20.14
C THR A 37 -14.98 -47.31 19.43
N GLN A 38 -13.89 -46.91 20.10
CA GLN A 38 -12.71 -46.32 19.47
C GLN A 38 -12.16 -47.31 18.44
N ARG A 39 -12.19 -46.95 17.16
CA ARG A 39 -11.29 -47.54 16.16
C ARG A 39 -9.92 -46.92 16.39
N ALA A 40 -9.07 -47.63 17.13
CA ALA A 40 -7.63 -47.41 17.09
C ALA A 40 -7.14 -47.73 15.68
N VAL A 41 -6.67 -46.72 14.95
CA VAL A 41 -5.92 -46.94 13.70
C VAL A 41 -4.47 -47.18 14.13
N GLY A 42 -4.05 -48.45 14.16
CA GLY A 42 -2.65 -48.81 14.29
C GLY A 42 -1.85 -48.35 13.06
N PRO A 43 -0.51 -48.24 13.17
CA PRO A 43 0.33 -47.81 12.07
C PRO A 43 0.27 -48.84 10.94
N ARG A 44 -0.07 -48.40 9.73
CA ARG A 44 -0.02 -49.25 8.53
C ARG A 44 1.43 -49.32 8.04
N PRO A 45 2.02 -50.52 7.90
CA PRO A 45 3.30 -50.66 7.22
C PRO A 45 3.07 -50.73 5.71
N GLY A 46 3.67 -49.82 4.94
CA GLY A 46 3.70 -49.89 3.47
C GLY A 46 3.32 -48.60 2.73
N GLY A 47 4.31 -47.71 2.57
CA GLY A 47 4.58 -46.86 1.39
C GLY A 47 3.45 -46.36 0.48
N SER A 48 2.46 -45.62 1.00
CA SER A 48 1.68 -44.69 0.18
C SER A 48 1.30 -43.46 1.01
N PRO A 49 1.53 -42.22 0.53
CA PRO A 49 1.19 -41.02 1.29
C PRO A 49 -0.32 -41.01 1.59
N ALA A 50 -0.69 -40.75 2.84
CA ALA A 50 -2.09 -40.82 3.24
C ALA A 50 -2.86 -39.68 2.56
N HIS A 51 -3.86 -40.03 1.74
CA HIS A 51 -4.75 -39.05 1.12
C HIS A 51 -5.49 -38.25 2.19
N LEU A 52 -5.24 -36.95 2.26
CA LEU A 52 -6.02 -36.04 3.09
C LEU A 52 -7.43 -35.92 2.52
N THR A 53 -8.42 -36.16 3.35
CA THR A 53 -9.82 -35.88 3.03
C THR A 53 -10.02 -34.37 2.85
N THR A 54 -11.07 -33.99 2.13
CA THR A 54 -11.42 -32.57 1.92
C THR A 54 -11.67 -31.84 3.25
N LYS A 55 -12.22 -32.51 4.26
CA LYS A 55 -12.42 -31.95 5.60
C LYS A 55 -11.09 -31.65 6.30
N GLU A 56 -10.13 -32.57 6.21
CA GLU A 56 -8.80 -32.43 6.78
C GLU A 56 -8.01 -31.28 6.12
N ARG A 57 -8.13 -31.13 4.79
CA ARG A 57 -7.55 -29.98 4.06
C ARG A 57 -8.12 -28.64 4.51
N ILE A 58 -9.43 -28.56 4.74
CA ILE A 58 -10.08 -27.35 5.28
C ILE A 58 -9.54 -27.02 6.68
N LEU A 59 -9.41 -28.02 7.56
CA LEU A 59 -8.89 -27.83 8.91
C LEU A 59 -7.42 -27.37 8.92
N LEU A 60 -6.57 -27.97 8.09
CA LEU A 60 -5.16 -27.57 7.96
C LEU A 60 -5.01 -26.17 7.37
N HIS A 61 -5.83 -25.81 6.38
CA HIS A 61 -5.81 -24.46 5.82
C HIS A 61 -6.23 -23.40 6.85
N LEU A 62 -7.33 -23.62 7.57
CA LEU A 62 -7.79 -22.68 8.60
C LEU A 62 -6.83 -22.57 9.80
N LEU A 63 -5.93 -23.55 9.99
CA LEU A 63 -4.89 -23.49 11.02
C LEU A 63 -3.89 -22.34 10.78
N ASP A 64 -3.66 -21.93 9.52
CA ASP A 64 -2.80 -20.80 9.17
C ASP A 64 -3.42 -19.43 9.54
N TYR A 65 -4.72 -19.41 9.88
CA TYR A 65 -5.50 -18.21 10.14
C TYR A 65 -5.99 -18.08 11.59
N VAL A 66 -5.42 -18.88 12.52
CA VAL A 66 -5.82 -18.90 13.94
C VAL A 66 -5.54 -17.60 14.73
N LYS A 67 -4.86 -16.63 14.10
CA LYS A 67 -4.58 -15.28 14.63
C LYS A 67 -5.68 -14.25 14.33
N TYR A 68 -6.64 -14.58 13.45
CA TYR A 68 -7.77 -13.72 13.09
C TYR A 68 -9.09 -13.90 13.87
N PRO A 69 -9.21 -14.67 14.97
CA PRO A 69 -10.45 -14.65 15.76
C PRO A 69 -10.61 -13.24 16.30
N GLU A 70 -11.74 -12.61 15.99
CA GLU A 70 -12.08 -11.23 16.42
C GLU A 70 -11.46 -10.10 15.59
N SER A 71 -10.64 -10.39 14.57
CA SER A 71 -10.23 -9.34 13.61
C SER A 71 -11.43 -8.81 12.83
N VAL A 72 -11.52 -7.47 12.75
CA VAL A 72 -12.56 -6.72 12.01
C VAL A 72 -12.45 -7.00 10.51
N GLU A 73 -11.22 -7.07 10.03
CA GLU A 73 -10.88 -7.44 8.66
C GLU A 73 -10.11 -8.77 8.64
N VAL A 74 -10.49 -9.66 7.74
CA VAL A 74 -9.90 -10.98 7.57
C VAL A 74 -9.52 -11.24 6.12
N PRO A 75 -8.51 -12.07 5.88
CA PRO A 75 -8.08 -12.38 4.52
C PRO A 75 -9.15 -13.17 3.74
N PRO A 76 -9.23 -13.01 2.39
CA PRO A 76 -10.19 -13.72 1.54
C PRO A 76 -10.06 -15.24 1.60
N GLU A 77 -8.92 -15.76 2.05
CA GLU A 77 -8.67 -17.18 2.26
C GLU A 77 -9.58 -17.82 3.33
N MET A 78 -10.23 -17.02 4.19
CA MET A 78 -11.17 -17.50 5.21
C MET A 78 -12.62 -17.57 4.72
N THR A 79 -12.93 -17.15 3.48
CA THR A 79 -14.28 -17.23 2.90
C THR A 79 -14.57 -18.59 2.28
N GLN A 80 -15.80 -18.84 1.83
CA GLN A 80 -16.13 -20.06 1.09
C GLN A 80 -15.26 -20.21 -0.18
N GLU A 81 -14.98 -19.12 -0.88
CA GLU A 81 -14.11 -19.13 -2.06
C GLU A 81 -12.66 -19.45 -1.70
N GLY A 82 -12.16 -18.91 -0.59
CA GLY A 82 -10.85 -19.22 -0.03
C GLY A 82 -10.72 -20.69 0.39
N LEU A 83 -11.70 -21.19 1.13
CA LEU A 83 -11.76 -22.59 1.57
C LEU A 83 -11.88 -23.58 0.41
N ALA A 84 -12.69 -23.27 -0.60
CA ALA A 84 -12.85 -24.13 -1.77
C ALA A 84 -11.55 -24.22 -2.57
N ARG A 85 -10.87 -23.08 -2.76
CA ARG A 85 -9.55 -23.01 -3.40
C ARG A 85 -8.51 -23.82 -2.64
N ALA A 86 -8.44 -23.65 -1.32
CA ALA A 86 -7.49 -24.35 -0.47
C ALA A 86 -7.76 -25.87 -0.39
N ALA A 87 -9.03 -26.25 -0.39
CA ALA A 87 -9.45 -27.64 -0.38
C ALA A 87 -9.45 -28.29 -1.78
N GLY A 88 -9.07 -27.57 -2.84
CA GLY A 88 -8.99 -28.08 -4.21
C GLY A 88 -10.32 -28.63 -4.73
N ILE A 89 -11.44 -27.97 -4.38
CA ILE A 89 -12.79 -28.36 -4.81
C ILE A 89 -13.55 -27.14 -5.33
N GLU A 90 -14.56 -27.37 -6.16
CA GLU A 90 -15.41 -26.27 -6.62
C GLU A 90 -16.26 -25.71 -5.47
N ILE A 91 -16.48 -24.39 -5.47
CA ILE A 91 -17.21 -23.66 -4.41
C ILE A 91 -18.59 -24.27 -4.15
N ARG A 92 -19.31 -24.68 -5.20
CA ARG A 92 -20.63 -25.34 -5.11
C ARG A 92 -20.62 -26.65 -4.31
N HIS A 93 -19.47 -27.29 -4.16
CA HIS A 93 -19.30 -28.54 -3.43
C HIS A 93 -18.74 -28.35 -2.02
N LEU A 94 -18.34 -27.14 -1.62
CA LEU A 94 -17.74 -26.90 -0.31
C LEU A 94 -18.72 -27.15 0.85
N THR A 95 -19.97 -26.75 0.69
CA THR A 95 -20.97 -26.79 1.76
C THR A 95 -21.20 -28.21 2.32
N GLN A 96 -21.04 -29.26 1.51
CA GLN A 96 -21.20 -30.64 1.97
C GLN A 96 -20.10 -31.09 2.94
N TYR A 97 -18.91 -30.48 2.85
CA TYR A 97 -17.77 -30.76 3.74
C TYR A 97 -17.73 -29.81 4.94
N LEU A 98 -18.22 -28.58 4.76
CA LEU A 98 -18.26 -27.56 5.81
C LEU A 98 -19.37 -27.80 6.84
N ARG A 99 -20.54 -28.30 6.40
CA ARG A 99 -21.67 -28.61 7.30
C ARG A 99 -21.32 -29.60 8.42
N PRO A 100 -20.64 -30.73 8.15
CA PRO A 100 -20.16 -31.62 9.21
C PRO A 100 -19.18 -30.94 10.18
N LEU A 101 -18.21 -30.15 9.68
CA LEU A 101 -17.24 -29.46 10.52
C LEU A 101 -17.89 -28.42 11.46
N LEU A 102 -18.93 -27.73 10.99
CA LEU A 102 -19.77 -26.85 11.81
C LEU A 102 -20.59 -27.62 12.84
N ARG A 103 -21.20 -28.76 12.46
CA ARG A 103 -21.99 -29.63 13.35
C ARG A 103 -21.15 -30.26 14.46
N GLU A 104 -19.95 -30.70 14.12
CA GLU A 104 -18.96 -31.28 15.02
C GLU A 104 -18.26 -30.21 15.88
N LYS A 105 -18.59 -28.93 15.69
CA LYS A 105 -17.99 -27.76 16.35
C LYS A 105 -16.48 -27.68 16.19
N LEU A 106 -15.93 -28.14 15.07
CA LEU A 106 -14.52 -27.98 14.71
C LEU A 106 -14.28 -26.64 13.99
N VAL A 107 -15.27 -26.16 13.24
CA VAL A 107 -15.26 -24.86 12.58
C VAL A 107 -16.42 -24.01 13.12
N SER A 108 -16.25 -22.70 13.20
CA SER A 108 -17.31 -21.72 13.46
C SER A 108 -17.47 -20.77 12.28
N GLU A 109 -18.69 -20.30 12.04
CA GLU A 109 -19.02 -19.31 10.99
C GLU A 109 -19.30 -17.94 11.62
N ARG A 110 -18.76 -16.87 11.03
CA ARG A 110 -19.09 -15.48 11.39
C ARG A 110 -19.06 -14.56 10.16
N THR A 111 -19.52 -13.32 10.32
CA THR A 111 -19.51 -12.31 9.25
C THR A 111 -18.45 -11.24 9.51
N ALA A 112 -17.47 -11.10 8.61
CA ALA A 112 -16.33 -10.18 8.76
C ALA A 112 -16.07 -9.38 7.48
N HIS A 113 -15.36 -8.25 7.60
CA HIS A 113 -14.86 -7.55 6.42
C HIS A 113 -13.75 -8.38 5.78
N VAL A 114 -13.77 -8.56 4.47
CA VAL A 114 -12.75 -9.35 3.78
C VAL A 114 -11.79 -8.39 3.08
N THR A 115 -10.48 -8.55 3.27
CA THR A 115 -9.46 -7.68 2.66
C THR A 115 -9.66 -7.57 1.15
N GLY A 116 -9.82 -6.34 0.66
CA GLY A 116 -10.07 -6.03 -0.76
C GLY A 116 -11.52 -6.24 -1.24
N GLY A 117 -12.44 -6.64 -0.36
CA GLY A 117 -13.86 -6.81 -0.63
C GLY A 117 -14.69 -5.58 -0.26
N LYS A 118 -15.68 -5.24 -1.08
CA LYS A 118 -16.59 -4.09 -0.84
C LYS A 118 -17.69 -4.36 0.20
N GLN A 119 -17.87 -5.59 0.65
CA GLN A 119 -18.94 -6.00 1.59
C GLN A 119 -18.46 -7.06 2.58
N ARG A 120 -19.06 -7.09 3.78
CA ARG A 120 -18.81 -8.14 4.78
C ARG A 120 -19.31 -9.48 4.26
N ARG A 121 -18.49 -10.53 4.38
CA ARG A 121 -18.81 -11.88 3.91
C ARG A 121 -18.76 -12.88 5.06
N LYS A 122 -19.36 -14.06 4.82
CA LYS A 122 -19.24 -15.20 5.72
C LYS A 122 -17.82 -15.77 5.66
N VAL A 123 -17.21 -15.89 6.82
CA VAL A 123 -15.85 -16.39 7.03
C VAL A 123 -15.87 -17.48 8.09
N TYR A 124 -14.86 -18.34 8.05
CA TYR A 124 -14.81 -19.56 8.86
C TYR A 124 -13.55 -19.57 9.72
N ASP A 125 -13.73 -19.88 11.00
CA ASP A 125 -12.67 -19.92 12.01
C ASP A 125 -12.56 -21.34 12.62
N LEU A 126 -11.36 -21.73 13.06
CA LEU A 126 -11.23 -22.93 13.89
C LEU A 126 -11.67 -22.64 15.33
N THR A 127 -12.55 -23.49 15.86
CA THR A 127 -12.84 -23.52 17.30
C THR A 127 -11.64 -24.09 18.07
N THR A 128 -11.64 -23.99 19.41
CA THR A 128 -10.59 -24.61 20.24
C THR A 128 -10.43 -26.11 19.96
N SER A 129 -11.54 -26.84 19.79
CA SER A 129 -11.52 -28.28 19.44
C SER A 129 -11.03 -28.52 18.01
N GLY A 130 -11.41 -27.65 17.07
CA GLY A 130 -10.90 -27.65 15.69
C GLY A 130 -9.41 -27.42 15.61
N ARG A 131 -8.86 -26.49 16.39
CA ARG A 131 -7.42 -26.22 16.46
C ARG A 131 -6.64 -27.41 16.97
N MET A 132 -7.09 -28.04 18.06
CA MET A 132 -6.43 -29.24 18.59
C MET A 132 -6.45 -30.38 17.57
N THR A 133 -7.55 -30.55 16.84
CA THR A 133 -7.67 -31.57 15.78
C THR A 133 -6.76 -31.25 14.59
N ALA A 134 -6.74 -29.99 14.14
CA ALA A 134 -5.90 -29.53 13.04
C ALA A 134 -4.40 -29.62 13.38
N ILE A 135 -4.00 -29.34 14.63
CA ILE A 135 -2.61 -29.46 15.10
C ILE A 135 -2.18 -30.93 15.11
N ARG A 136 -2.99 -31.85 15.66
CA ARG A 136 -2.68 -33.28 15.63
C ARG A 136 -2.54 -33.80 14.22
N LEU A 137 -3.48 -33.43 13.34
CA LEU A 137 -3.43 -33.77 11.92
C LEU A 137 -2.19 -33.19 11.24
N ARG A 138 -1.81 -31.95 11.54
CA ARG A 138 -0.59 -31.31 11.00
C ARG A 138 0.66 -32.09 11.41
N ASP A 139 0.72 -32.51 12.66
CA ASP A 139 1.87 -33.23 13.21
C ASP A 139 1.93 -34.66 12.62
N GLU A 140 0.80 -35.36 12.49
CA GLU A 140 0.69 -36.65 11.78
C GLU A 140 1.13 -36.55 10.30
N VAL A 141 0.76 -35.47 9.61
CA VAL A 141 1.14 -35.23 8.21
C VAL A 141 2.62 -34.92 8.06
N ARG A 142 3.21 -34.18 9.02
CA ARG A 142 4.64 -33.84 9.02
C ARG A 142 5.54 -35.08 9.08
N ASP A 143 5.07 -36.14 9.74
CA ASP A 143 5.81 -37.39 9.91
C ASP A 143 5.65 -38.36 8.71
N GLN A 144 4.79 -38.05 7.74
CA GLN A 144 4.61 -38.89 6.55
C GLN A 144 5.81 -38.82 5.62
N ILE A 145 6.15 -39.97 5.02
CA ILE A 145 7.21 -40.08 4.01
C ILE A 145 6.61 -39.85 2.61
N VAL A 146 7.20 -38.92 1.87
CA VAL A 146 6.86 -38.59 0.48
C VAL A 146 8.07 -38.77 -0.43
N ARG A 147 7.83 -39.09 -1.69
CA ARG A 147 8.87 -39.10 -2.73
C ARG A 147 9.03 -37.70 -3.29
N VAL A 148 10.26 -37.22 -3.37
CA VAL A 148 10.58 -35.84 -3.69
C VAL A 148 11.62 -35.81 -4.79
N ARG A 149 11.40 -35.00 -5.83
CA ARG A 149 12.35 -34.78 -6.90
C ARG A 149 13.14 -33.50 -6.61
N ASP A 150 14.46 -33.64 -6.51
CA ASP A 150 15.41 -32.53 -6.42
C ASP A 150 16.47 -32.65 -7.53
N VAL A 151 17.47 -31.74 -7.52
CA VAL A 151 18.55 -31.68 -8.53
C VAL A 151 19.44 -32.94 -8.57
N THR A 152 19.37 -33.79 -7.54
CA THR A 152 20.17 -35.03 -7.42
C THR A 152 19.38 -36.30 -7.74
N GLY A 153 18.05 -36.20 -7.91
CA GLY A 153 17.18 -37.32 -8.28
C GLY A 153 15.88 -37.37 -7.47
N ILE A 154 15.22 -38.53 -7.47
CA ILE A 154 14.05 -38.78 -6.63
C ILE A 154 14.49 -39.47 -5.34
N ARG A 155 14.19 -38.88 -4.18
CA ARG A 155 14.46 -39.45 -2.86
C ARG A 155 13.22 -39.48 -1.98
N GLU A 156 13.22 -40.34 -0.97
CA GLU A 156 12.20 -40.33 0.07
C GLU A 156 12.59 -39.36 1.20
N ALA A 157 11.62 -38.60 1.69
CA ALA A 157 11.82 -37.64 2.76
C ALA A 157 10.54 -37.51 3.59
N THR A 158 10.66 -37.20 4.88
CA THR A 158 9.48 -36.80 5.65
C THR A 158 8.99 -35.44 5.18
N VAL A 159 7.68 -35.20 5.20
CA VAL A 159 7.09 -33.90 4.87
C VAL A 159 7.70 -32.78 5.71
N SER A 160 8.05 -33.04 6.96
CA SER A 160 8.78 -32.12 7.85
C SER A 160 10.16 -31.76 7.31
N ALA A 161 10.95 -32.74 6.85
CA ALA A 161 12.26 -32.50 6.24
C ALA A 161 12.14 -31.71 4.92
N VAL A 162 11.09 -31.96 4.13
CA VAL A 162 10.78 -31.21 2.91
C VAL A 162 10.45 -29.75 3.22
N LEU A 163 9.59 -29.51 4.22
CA LEU A 163 9.25 -28.15 4.66
C LEU A 163 10.47 -27.38 5.18
N ALA A 164 11.38 -28.05 5.90
CA ALA A 164 12.61 -27.46 6.41
C ALA A 164 13.57 -27.07 5.27
N THR A 165 13.72 -27.93 4.25
CA THR A 165 14.55 -27.64 3.07
C THR A 165 13.91 -26.64 2.10
N ALA A 166 12.60 -26.47 2.15
CA ALA A 166 11.88 -25.51 1.32
C ALA A 166 11.88 -24.06 1.86
N GLU A 167 12.50 -23.78 3.02
CA GLU A 167 12.59 -22.43 3.63
C GLU A 167 11.25 -21.68 3.69
N GLY A 168 10.16 -22.38 4.00
CA GLY A 168 8.81 -21.78 4.07
C GLY A 168 8.15 -21.47 2.72
N ARG A 169 8.77 -21.84 1.59
CA ARG A 169 8.27 -21.54 0.23
C ARG A 169 7.19 -22.51 -0.27
N VAL A 170 6.92 -23.60 0.45
CA VAL A 170 5.90 -24.62 0.10
C VAL A 170 5.00 -24.88 1.32
N ARG A 171 3.66 -24.98 1.16
CA ARG A 171 2.76 -25.35 2.28
C ARG A 171 2.71 -26.85 2.45
N LEU A 172 2.45 -27.26 3.68
CA LEU A 172 2.14 -28.64 4.05
C LEU A 172 1.06 -29.27 3.16
N VAL A 173 -0.05 -28.56 2.91
CA VAL A 173 -1.18 -29.06 2.11
C VAL A 173 -0.78 -29.24 0.63
N ASP A 174 0.11 -28.39 0.11
CA ASP A 174 0.56 -28.45 -1.28
C ASP A 174 1.46 -29.69 -1.50
N ILE A 175 2.38 -29.98 -0.55
CA ILE A 175 3.25 -31.17 -0.56
C ILE A 175 2.42 -32.46 -0.57
N VAL A 176 1.41 -32.55 0.30
CA VAL A 176 0.59 -33.76 0.42
C VAL A 176 -0.29 -33.96 -0.81
N ARG A 177 -0.85 -32.86 -1.36
CA ARG A 177 -1.65 -32.91 -2.58
C ARG A 177 -0.82 -33.42 -3.76
N GLU A 178 0.38 -32.88 -3.94
CA GLU A 178 1.26 -33.28 -5.04
C GLU A 178 1.77 -34.72 -4.88
N ALA A 179 2.12 -35.13 -3.66
CA ALA A 179 2.46 -36.51 -3.35
C ALA A 179 1.28 -37.48 -3.63
N SER A 180 0.05 -37.02 -3.40
CA SER A 180 -1.20 -37.77 -3.62
C SER A 180 -1.61 -37.85 -5.10
N GLU A 181 -1.45 -36.77 -5.87
CA GLU A 181 -1.92 -36.65 -7.26
C GLU A 181 -0.88 -37.13 -8.27
N ALA A 182 0.40 -36.79 -8.05
CA ALA A 182 1.50 -37.06 -8.99
C ALA A 182 2.45 -38.18 -8.50
N GLY A 183 2.33 -38.62 -7.24
CA GLY A 183 3.17 -39.65 -6.63
C GLY A 183 4.61 -39.23 -6.33
N VAL A 184 5.04 -38.04 -6.80
CA VAL A 184 6.35 -37.42 -6.56
C VAL A 184 6.15 -35.91 -6.44
N VAL A 185 6.70 -35.30 -5.39
CA VAL A 185 6.69 -33.85 -5.15
C VAL A 185 7.90 -33.23 -5.83
N ASP A 186 7.69 -32.40 -6.85
CA ASP A 186 8.77 -31.68 -7.53
C ASP A 186 9.04 -30.35 -6.83
N LEU A 187 10.16 -30.26 -6.08
CA LEU A 187 10.47 -29.06 -5.30
C LEU A 187 10.78 -27.85 -6.17
N ALA A 188 11.20 -28.03 -7.42
CA ALA A 188 11.42 -26.92 -8.34
C ALA A 188 10.08 -26.35 -8.83
N ALA A 189 9.15 -27.21 -9.24
CA ALA A 189 7.82 -26.80 -9.69
C ALA A 189 6.95 -26.25 -8.53
N ALA A 190 7.01 -26.87 -7.35
CA ALA A 190 6.27 -26.44 -6.16
C ALA A 190 6.78 -25.11 -5.58
N ARG A 191 8.06 -24.78 -5.77
CA ARG A 191 8.63 -23.46 -5.47
C ARG A 191 8.09 -22.37 -6.38
N GLU A 192 7.80 -22.69 -7.64
CA GLU A 192 7.32 -21.74 -8.65
C GLU A 192 5.80 -21.56 -8.66
N ALA A 193 5.04 -22.55 -8.16
CA ALA A 193 3.57 -22.53 -8.15
C ALA A 193 2.94 -21.62 -7.09
N ARG A 194 3.74 -20.99 -6.22
CA ARG A 194 3.29 -19.91 -5.32
C ARG A 194 3.85 -18.56 -5.76
N GLY A 195 2.96 -17.59 -5.96
CA GLY A 195 3.34 -16.19 -6.16
C GLY A 195 3.27 -15.70 -7.60
N LEU A 196 2.55 -16.39 -8.49
CA LEU A 196 2.30 -15.83 -9.81
C LEU A 196 1.37 -14.61 -9.69
N VAL A 197 1.91 -13.43 -9.98
CA VAL A 197 1.21 -12.14 -9.94
C VAL A 197 0.42 -11.95 -11.23
N GLU A 198 -0.85 -11.57 -11.09
CA GLU A 198 -1.72 -11.16 -12.19
C GLU A 198 -2.13 -9.70 -12.02
N MET A 199 -1.62 -8.83 -12.91
CA MET A 199 -2.04 -7.44 -13.06
C MET A 199 -2.74 -7.26 -14.40
N CYS A 200 -3.93 -7.86 -14.54
CA CYS A 200 -4.70 -7.86 -15.79
C CYS A 200 -6.09 -7.21 -15.66
N LEU A 201 -6.24 -6.21 -14.79
CA LEU A 201 -7.52 -5.53 -14.55
C LEU A 201 -8.11 -4.89 -15.80
N GLU A 202 -7.25 -4.42 -16.72
CA GLU A 202 -7.67 -3.79 -17.98
C GLU A 202 -7.96 -4.79 -19.11
N ALA A 203 -7.68 -6.09 -18.91
CA ALA A 203 -7.89 -7.10 -19.95
C ALA A 203 -9.40 -7.31 -20.20
N PRO A 204 -9.87 -7.29 -21.46
CA PRO A 204 -11.28 -7.51 -21.76
C PRO A 204 -11.71 -8.95 -21.45
N ARG A 205 -12.98 -9.12 -21.07
CA ARG A 205 -13.60 -10.45 -20.87
C ARG A 205 -14.59 -10.74 -22.00
N PRO A 206 -14.17 -11.35 -23.11
CA PRO A 206 -15.08 -11.67 -24.21
C PRO A 206 -16.15 -12.67 -23.74
N ARG A 207 -17.43 -12.40 -24.05
CA ARG A 207 -18.56 -13.30 -23.72
C ARG A 207 -18.47 -14.64 -24.45
N ALA A 208 -17.95 -14.62 -25.68
CA ALA A 208 -17.67 -15.79 -26.50
C ALA A 208 -16.32 -15.60 -27.20
N PHE A 209 -15.57 -16.69 -27.39
CA PHE A 209 -14.31 -16.71 -28.12
C PHE A 209 -14.30 -17.93 -29.02
N VAL A 210 -14.18 -17.73 -30.33
CA VAL A 210 -14.25 -18.79 -31.35
C VAL A 210 -13.12 -18.63 -32.36
N GLY A 211 -12.58 -19.77 -32.80
CA GLY A 211 -11.48 -19.84 -33.74
C GLY A 211 -10.15 -19.41 -33.14
N ARG A 212 -9.24 -18.96 -34.02
CA ARG A 212 -7.91 -18.42 -33.69
C ARG A 212 -6.93 -19.40 -33.03
N GLN A 213 -7.12 -20.70 -33.26
CA GLN A 213 -6.27 -21.71 -32.63
C GLN A 213 -4.83 -21.59 -33.12
N ALA A 214 -4.62 -21.36 -34.43
CA ALA A 214 -3.28 -21.17 -34.99
C ALA A 214 -2.55 -19.95 -34.37
N GLU A 215 -3.25 -18.82 -34.23
CA GLU A 215 -2.66 -17.62 -33.62
C GLU A 215 -2.41 -17.80 -32.11
N LEU A 216 -3.31 -18.49 -31.40
CA LEU A 216 -3.10 -18.85 -29.99
C LEU A 216 -1.89 -19.77 -29.83
N ASP A 217 -1.75 -20.79 -30.68
CA ASP A 217 -0.65 -21.74 -30.62
C ASP A 217 0.70 -21.03 -30.80
N VAL A 218 0.77 -20.00 -31.65
CA VAL A 218 1.97 -19.15 -31.79
C VAL A 218 2.30 -18.41 -30.48
N LEU A 219 1.30 -17.84 -29.80
CA LEU A 219 1.51 -17.11 -28.53
C LEU A 219 1.82 -18.04 -27.35
N LEU A 220 1.30 -19.27 -27.40
CA LEU A 220 1.40 -20.29 -26.35
C LEU A 220 2.52 -21.31 -26.57
N ALA A 221 3.24 -21.25 -27.71
CA ALA A 221 4.36 -22.12 -28.04
C ALA A 221 5.41 -22.20 -26.91
N GLY A 222 6.36 -23.14 -26.97
CA GLY A 222 7.44 -23.26 -25.98
C GLY A 222 8.38 -22.03 -25.92
N ASP A 223 9.42 -22.06 -25.08
CA ASP A 223 10.39 -20.95 -24.99
C ASP A 223 11.44 -20.95 -26.12
N GLU A 224 11.31 -21.87 -27.08
CA GLU A 224 12.09 -21.92 -28.31
C GLU A 224 11.52 -20.97 -29.36
N GLY A 225 12.36 -20.06 -29.87
CA GLY A 225 11.99 -19.10 -30.92
C GLY A 225 11.75 -17.67 -30.41
N PRO A 226 10.95 -16.86 -31.14
CA PRO A 226 10.75 -15.44 -30.84
C PRO A 226 10.03 -15.24 -29.51
N ARG A 227 10.47 -14.23 -28.74
CA ARG A 227 9.88 -13.88 -27.44
C ARG A 227 9.03 -12.62 -27.48
N THR A 228 9.16 -11.83 -28.55
CA THR A 228 8.31 -10.67 -28.81
C THR A 228 7.34 -10.98 -29.93
N PHE A 229 6.04 -10.80 -29.65
CA PHE A 229 4.95 -11.04 -30.59
C PHE A 229 4.26 -9.71 -30.87
N VAL A 230 4.10 -9.39 -32.15
CA VAL A 230 3.39 -8.18 -32.59
C VAL A 230 2.13 -8.61 -33.32
N VAL A 231 0.99 -8.48 -32.65
CA VAL A 231 -0.30 -8.81 -33.24
C VAL A 231 -0.87 -7.56 -33.91
N ARG A 232 -1.05 -7.63 -35.22
CA ARG A 232 -1.57 -6.54 -36.05
C ARG A 232 -2.95 -6.86 -36.57
N GLY A 233 -3.74 -5.82 -36.77
CA GLY A 233 -5.04 -5.93 -37.42
C GLY A 233 -5.93 -4.74 -37.15
N VAL A 234 -6.98 -4.59 -37.95
CA VAL A 234 -7.92 -3.47 -37.85
C VAL A 234 -8.65 -3.43 -36.50
N ALA A 235 -9.25 -2.29 -36.17
CA ALA A 235 -10.00 -2.12 -34.93
C ALA A 235 -11.22 -3.06 -34.90
N GLY A 236 -11.45 -3.75 -33.77
CA GLY A 236 -12.57 -4.71 -33.64
C GLY A 236 -12.35 -6.10 -34.27
N ILE A 237 -11.17 -6.39 -34.84
CA ILE A 237 -10.83 -7.71 -35.41
C ILE A 237 -10.60 -8.82 -34.35
N GLY A 238 -10.51 -8.45 -33.06
CA GLY A 238 -10.34 -9.38 -31.95
C GLY A 238 -8.93 -9.47 -31.32
N LYS A 239 -8.04 -8.48 -31.55
CA LYS A 239 -6.67 -8.46 -30.98
C LYS A 239 -6.65 -8.60 -29.45
N SER A 240 -7.36 -7.71 -28.74
CA SER A 240 -7.42 -7.71 -27.28
C SER A 240 -8.14 -8.96 -26.76
N SER A 241 -9.11 -9.50 -27.49
CA SER A 241 -9.77 -10.78 -27.16
C SER A 241 -8.82 -11.97 -27.28
N LEU A 242 -7.99 -12.01 -28.32
CA LEU A 242 -6.95 -13.04 -28.51
C LEU A 242 -5.94 -13.00 -27.36
N ALA A 243 -5.43 -11.81 -27.02
CA ALA A 243 -4.48 -11.64 -25.93
C ALA A 243 -5.09 -11.99 -24.57
N ALA A 244 -6.34 -11.58 -24.30
CA ALA A 244 -7.04 -11.94 -23.07
C ALA A 244 -7.22 -13.47 -22.96
N LYS A 245 -7.50 -14.14 -24.09
CA LYS A 245 -7.58 -15.60 -24.13
C LYS A 245 -6.22 -16.28 -23.91
N ALA A 246 -5.13 -15.70 -24.45
CA ALA A 246 -3.77 -16.16 -24.15
C ALA A 246 -3.44 -16.02 -22.66
N CYS A 247 -3.74 -14.87 -22.03
CA CYS A 247 -3.60 -14.68 -20.59
C CYS A 247 -4.42 -15.70 -19.79
N GLU A 248 -5.66 -15.98 -20.19
CA GLU A 248 -6.50 -17.01 -19.56
C GLU A 248 -5.85 -18.40 -19.61
N ARG A 249 -5.25 -18.78 -20.74
CA ARG A 249 -4.56 -20.08 -20.91
C ARG A 249 -3.22 -20.16 -20.18
N LEU A 250 -2.53 -19.03 -20.02
CA LEU A 250 -1.25 -18.94 -19.31
C LEU A 250 -1.43 -18.74 -17.79
N ARG A 251 -2.66 -18.49 -17.34
CA ARG A 251 -2.99 -18.32 -15.93
C ARG A 251 -2.53 -19.51 -15.10
N GLY A 252 -1.86 -19.23 -13.98
CA GLY A 252 -1.29 -20.25 -13.10
C GLY A 252 0.01 -20.89 -13.60
N THR A 253 0.52 -20.47 -14.76
CA THR A 253 1.83 -20.95 -15.29
C THR A 253 2.85 -19.83 -15.51
N ARG A 254 2.40 -18.57 -15.59
CA ARG A 254 3.24 -17.38 -15.80
C ARG A 254 2.74 -16.19 -14.99
N ASN A 255 3.62 -15.22 -14.76
CA ASN A 255 3.27 -13.91 -14.23
C ASN A 255 2.64 -13.08 -15.35
N LEU A 256 1.46 -12.50 -15.12
CA LEU A 256 0.69 -11.82 -16.16
C LEU A 256 0.61 -10.33 -15.88
N PHE A 257 1.03 -9.52 -16.85
CA PHE A 257 0.93 -8.07 -16.81
C PHE A 257 0.18 -7.58 -18.04
N TRP A 258 -0.79 -6.69 -17.84
CA TRP A 258 -1.52 -6.04 -18.92
C TRP A 258 -1.54 -4.54 -18.69
N HIS A 259 -1.11 -3.80 -19.71
CA HIS A 259 -1.22 -2.35 -19.77
C HIS A 259 -1.78 -1.94 -21.12
N ARG A 260 -2.87 -1.17 -21.15
CA ARG A 260 -3.43 -0.62 -22.39
C ARG A 260 -2.86 0.78 -22.58
N ILE A 261 -1.97 0.92 -23.56
CA ILE A 261 -1.25 2.16 -23.85
C ILE A 261 -2.23 3.29 -24.17
N ARG A 262 -2.01 4.44 -23.53
CA ARG A 262 -2.78 5.66 -23.70
C ARG A 262 -1.95 6.72 -24.42
N PRO A 263 -2.59 7.65 -25.15
CA PRO A 263 -1.89 8.82 -25.72
C PRO A 263 -1.15 9.73 -24.71
N TRP A 264 -1.46 9.63 -23.41
CA TRP A 264 -0.79 10.39 -22.33
C TRP A 264 0.23 9.53 -21.56
N ASP A 265 0.40 8.26 -21.90
CA ASP A 265 1.45 7.45 -21.29
C ASP A 265 2.81 8.02 -21.71
N THR A 266 3.67 8.18 -20.71
CA THR A 266 5.06 8.56 -20.88
C THR A 266 5.94 7.35 -20.59
N ARG A 267 7.24 7.46 -20.89
CA ARG A 267 8.19 6.44 -20.40
C ARG A 267 8.13 6.30 -18.89
N GLY A 268 7.99 7.41 -18.16
CA GLY A 268 7.87 7.43 -16.71
C GLY A 268 6.66 6.63 -16.21
N SER A 269 5.48 6.85 -16.79
CA SER A 269 4.26 6.14 -16.36
C SER A 269 4.33 4.64 -16.62
N LEU A 270 4.89 4.22 -17.77
CA LEU A 270 5.08 2.80 -18.07
C LEU A 270 6.15 2.15 -17.19
N LEU A 271 7.24 2.86 -16.90
CA LEU A 271 8.26 2.40 -15.96
C LEU A 271 7.67 2.21 -14.56
N ALA A 272 6.82 3.13 -14.10
CA ALA A 272 6.13 3.01 -12.82
C ALA A 272 5.18 1.80 -12.78
N ALA A 273 4.38 1.58 -13.83
CA ALA A 273 3.48 0.43 -13.93
C ALA A 273 4.24 -0.92 -13.91
N VAL A 274 5.35 -1.00 -14.65
CA VAL A 274 6.23 -2.19 -14.64
C VAL A 274 6.96 -2.33 -13.31
N ALA A 275 7.36 -1.23 -12.67
CA ALA A 275 8.01 -1.24 -11.37
C ALA A 275 7.09 -1.81 -10.28
N GLU A 276 5.79 -1.50 -10.33
CA GLU A 276 4.82 -2.04 -9.37
C GLU A 276 4.56 -3.54 -9.60
N PHE A 277 4.50 -3.96 -10.86
CA PHE A 277 4.44 -5.37 -11.22
C PHE A 277 5.67 -6.14 -10.72
N LEU A 278 6.86 -5.63 -10.96
CA LEU A 278 8.11 -6.23 -10.47
C LEU A 278 8.22 -6.19 -8.94
N GLY A 279 7.75 -5.11 -8.32
CA GLY A 279 7.66 -4.98 -6.86
C GLY A 279 6.77 -6.07 -6.24
N SER A 280 5.63 -6.37 -6.86
CA SER A 280 4.72 -7.46 -6.46
C SER A 280 5.36 -8.84 -6.61
N LEU A 281 6.35 -8.98 -7.49
CA LEU A 281 7.17 -10.19 -7.67
C LEU A 281 8.37 -10.26 -6.70
N GLY A 282 8.50 -9.31 -5.77
CA GLY A 282 9.64 -9.23 -4.85
C GLY A 282 10.92 -8.68 -5.50
N LYS A 283 10.82 -8.01 -6.65
CA LYS A 283 11.94 -7.39 -7.37
C LYS A 283 11.77 -5.87 -7.47
N PRO A 284 12.03 -5.11 -6.38
CA PRO A 284 11.72 -3.69 -6.31
C PRO A 284 12.83 -2.78 -6.87
N GLY A 285 13.82 -3.31 -7.60
CA GLY A 285 15.00 -2.56 -8.03
C GLY A 285 14.64 -1.36 -8.91
N LEU A 286 13.79 -1.58 -9.91
CA LEU A 286 13.26 -0.48 -10.73
C LEU A 286 12.47 0.52 -9.88
N ARG A 287 11.60 0.05 -8.98
CA ARG A 287 10.84 0.92 -8.07
C ARG A 287 11.78 1.78 -7.23
N SER A 288 12.86 1.20 -6.70
CA SER A 288 13.88 1.91 -5.92
C SER A 288 14.63 2.96 -6.72
N VAL A 289 14.84 2.74 -8.02
CA VAL A 289 15.51 3.70 -8.91
C VAL A 289 14.60 4.88 -9.23
N LEU A 290 13.33 4.61 -9.56
CA LEU A 290 12.33 5.64 -9.84
C LEU A 290 12.06 6.51 -8.61
N LEU A 291 11.97 5.91 -7.42
CA LEU A 291 11.77 6.63 -6.15
C LEU A 291 12.93 7.58 -5.79
N ARG A 292 14.14 7.33 -6.32
CA ARG A 292 15.33 8.17 -6.10
C ARG A 292 15.52 9.22 -7.21
N ASP A 293 14.56 9.37 -8.11
CA ASP A 293 14.62 10.23 -9.30
C ASP A 293 15.86 9.97 -10.18
N ARG A 294 16.31 8.70 -10.23
CA ARG A 294 17.47 8.27 -11.02
C ARG A 294 17.02 7.63 -12.33
N MET A 295 16.26 8.37 -13.13
CA MET A 295 15.76 7.89 -14.43
C MET A 295 16.88 7.38 -15.36
N ASP A 296 18.11 7.88 -15.18
CA ASP A 296 19.33 7.42 -15.85
C ASP A 296 19.68 5.95 -15.56
N TRP A 297 19.18 5.36 -14.46
CA TRP A 297 19.43 3.97 -14.06
C TRP A 297 18.27 3.03 -14.32
N ALA A 298 17.13 3.54 -14.82
CA ALA A 298 15.91 2.73 -14.99
C ALA A 298 16.13 1.54 -15.92
N ASP A 299 16.91 1.72 -16.99
CA ASP A 299 17.24 0.66 -17.94
C ASP A 299 18.12 -0.43 -17.31
N ALA A 300 19.11 -0.04 -16.52
CA ALA A 300 19.96 -0.99 -15.80
C ALA A 300 19.14 -1.81 -14.79
N ALA A 301 18.21 -1.16 -14.07
CA ALA A 301 17.32 -1.82 -13.14
C ALA A 301 16.38 -2.81 -13.84
N LEU A 302 15.78 -2.43 -14.97
CA LEU A 302 14.94 -3.34 -15.77
C LEU A 302 15.72 -4.56 -16.27
N ARG A 303 16.95 -4.37 -16.76
CA ARG A 303 17.82 -5.48 -17.18
C ARG A 303 18.13 -6.45 -16.05
N SER A 304 18.22 -5.97 -14.82
CA SER A 304 18.42 -6.80 -13.62
C SER A 304 17.14 -7.49 -13.16
N ASP A 305 16.02 -6.78 -13.14
CA ASP A 305 14.80 -7.25 -12.47
C ASP A 305 13.94 -8.15 -13.36
N LEU A 306 13.85 -7.89 -14.67
CA LEU A 306 12.99 -8.65 -15.57
C LEU A 306 13.40 -10.13 -15.73
N PRO A 307 14.68 -10.50 -15.89
CA PRO A 307 15.07 -11.90 -16.09
C PRO A 307 14.65 -12.84 -14.95
N GLY A 308 14.22 -14.05 -15.27
CA GLY A 308 13.79 -15.05 -14.29
C GLY A 308 12.38 -14.82 -13.70
N THR A 309 11.64 -13.82 -14.18
CA THR A 309 10.26 -13.57 -13.75
C THR A 309 9.23 -14.46 -14.45
N ARG A 310 9.57 -15.15 -15.54
CA ARG A 310 8.61 -15.91 -16.38
C ARG A 310 7.38 -15.06 -16.80
N ALA A 311 7.55 -13.75 -16.98
CA ALA A 311 6.45 -12.83 -17.23
C ALA A 311 5.93 -12.89 -18.68
N PHE A 312 4.62 -12.73 -18.83
CA PHE A 312 3.93 -12.46 -20.08
C PHE A 312 3.38 -11.03 -20.01
N LEU A 313 4.07 -10.11 -20.70
CA LEU A 313 3.77 -8.67 -20.69
C LEU A 313 2.91 -8.32 -21.90
N VAL A 314 1.70 -7.82 -21.68
CA VAL A 314 0.78 -7.38 -22.74
C VAL A 314 0.70 -5.86 -22.76
N PHE A 315 1.06 -5.27 -23.90
CA PHE A 315 0.84 -3.86 -24.20
C PHE A 315 -0.23 -3.74 -25.28
N ASP A 316 -1.45 -3.41 -24.86
CA ASP A 316 -2.59 -3.21 -25.75
C ASP A 316 -2.62 -1.78 -26.30
N ASP A 317 -3.23 -1.57 -27.47
CA ASP A 317 -3.36 -0.27 -28.15
C ASP A 317 -2.04 0.50 -28.37
N ALA A 318 -0.94 -0.20 -28.65
CA ALA A 318 0.39 0.41 -28.83
C ALA A 318 0.52 1.43 -29.99
N HIS A 319 -0.50 1.55 -30.84
CA HIS A 319 -0.55 2.57 -31.89
C HIS A 319 -0.79 3.99 -31.35
N GLU A 320 -1.24 4.10 -30.10
CA GLU A 320 -1.38 5.35 -29.35
C GLU A 320 -0.06 5.81 -28.70
N ALA A 321 1.00 4.98 -28.78
CA ALA A 321 2.30 5.28 -28.18
C ALA A 321 2.94 6.53 -28.80
N GLN A 322 3.40 7.43 -27.94
CA GLN A 322 4.29 8.53 -28.33
C GLN A 322 5.72 8.03 -28.60
N SER A 323 6.56 8.88 -29.19
CA SER A 323 7.95 8.55 -29.53
C SER A 323 8.77 8.01 -28.35
N GLU A 324 8.56 8.55 -27.16
CA GLU A 324 9.25 8.11 -25.94
C GLU A 324 8.81 6.70 -25.49
N VAL A 325 7.51 6.40 -25.58
CA VAL A 325 6.96 5.06 -25.31
C VAL A 325 7.45 4.04 -26.33
N LEU A 326 7.53 4.42 -27.61
CA LEU A 326 8.12 3.56 -28.64
C LEU A 326 9.60 3.25 -28.37
N ALA A 327 10.36 4.22 -27.85
CA ALA A 327 11.74 3.99 -27.42
C ALA A 327 11.80 3.03 -26.22
N PHE A 328 10.88 3.15 -25.25
CA PHE A 328 10.74 2.20 -24.16
C PHE A 328 10.41 0.78 -24.63
N LEU A 329 9.46 0.61 -25.57
CA LEU A 329 9.13 -0.71 -26.13
C LEU A 329 10.30 -1.33 -26.90
N ARG A 330 11.09 -0.51 -27.61
CA ARG A 330 12.33 -0.96 -28.27
C ARG A 330 13.33 -1.51 -27.26
N PHE A 331 13.56 -0.77 -26.18
CA PHE A 331 14.42 -1.20 -25.09
C PHE A 331 13.90 -2.50 -24.45
N LEU A 332 12.60 -2.58 -24.14
CA LEU A 332 12.00 -3.76 -23.52
C LEU A 332 12.10 -5.00 -24.42
N LYS A 333 11.94 -4.85 -25.74
CA LYS A 333 12.16 -5.92 -26.73
C LYS A 333 13.58 -6.50 -26.61
N GLU A 334 14.60 -5.65 -26.53
CA GLU A 334 16.00 -6.08 -26.39
C GLU A 334 16.22 -6.87 -25.10
N VAL A 335 15.69 -6.40 -23.96
CA VAL A 335 15.80 -7.11 -22.67
C VAL A 335 15.09 -8.47 -22.71
N VAL A 336 13.88 -8.52 -23.28
CA VAL A 336 13.09 -9.76 -23.39
C VAL A 336 13.75 -10.77 -24.33
N ALA A 337 14.39 -10.30 -25.41
CA ALA A 337 15.13 -11.17 -26.33
C ALA A 337 16.28 -11.92 -25.63
N GLU A 338 16.87 -11.36 -24.58
CA GLU A 338 17.96 -11.96 -23.82
C GLU A 338 17.48 -12.75 -22.58
N ALA A 339 16.21 -12.65 -22.19
CA ALA A 339 15.66 -13.26 -20.97
C ALA A 339 14.79 -14.50 -21.25
N PRO A 340 15.28 -15.74 -20.98
CA PRO A 340 14.48 -16.95 -21.13
C PRO A 340 13.23 -16.95 -20.24
N GLY A 341 12.14 -17.55 -20.75
CA GLY A 341 10.85 -17.62 -20.05
C GLY A 341 10.03 -16.34 -20.08
N MET A 342 10.58 -15.21 -20.56
CA MET A 342 9.83 -13.96 -20.74
C MET A 342 9.16 -13.88 -22.12
N ARG A 343 8.03 -13.19 -22.17
CA ARG A 343 7.31 -12.88 -23.41
C ARG A 343 6.74 -11.47 -23.39
N LEU A 344 6.84 -10.81 -24.53
CA LEU A 344 6.28 -9.49 -24.78
C LEU A 344 5.26 -9.60 -25.91
N LEU A 345 4.01 -9.22 -25.64
CA LEU A 345 2.93 -9.16 -26.61
C LEU A 345 2.53 -7.69 -26.82
N VAL A 346 2.66 -7.21 -28.05
CA VAL A 346 2.29 -5.84 -28.43
C VAL A 346 1.13 -5.90 -29.42
N LEU A 347 0.01 -5.25 -29.08
CA LEU A 347 -1.19 -5.20 -29.92
C LEU A 347 -1.28 -3.84 -30.60
N THR A 348 -1.41 -3.81 -31.93
CA THR A 348 -1.41 -2.56 -32.68
C THR A 348 -2.29 -2.63 -33.93
N ARG A 349 -2.72 -1.46 -34.41
CA ARG A 349 -3.45 -1.32 -35.68
C ARG A 349 -2.52 -1.21 -36.89
N ARG A 350 -1.25 -0.82 -36.68
CA ARG A 350 -0.26 -0.55 -37.73
C ARG A 350 1.14 -1.01 -37.31
N ALA A 351 2.05 -1.14 -38.26
CA ALA A 351 3.47 -1.33 -37.94
C ALA A 351 4.02 -0.12 -37.15
N LEU A 352 4.86 -0.38 -36.16
CA LEU A 352 5.41 0.62 -35.24
C LEU A 352 6.94 0.55 -35.24
N ALA A 353 7.59 1.71 -35.19
CA ALA A 353 9.05 1.84 -35.31
C ALA A 353 9.83 1.49 -34.02
N PHE A 354 9.48 0.38 -33.34
CA PHE A 354 10.25 -0.18 -32.22
C PHE A 354 10.97 -1.49 -32.58
N TYR A 355 10.66 -2.06 -33.74
CA TYR A 355 11.35 -3.20 -34.36
C TYR A 355 11.50 -2.96 -35.86
N ASP A 356 12.37 -3.72 -36.51
CA ASP A 356 12.57 -3.67 -37.96
C ASP A 356 12.48 -5.05 -38.63
N ARG A 357 12.70 -5.10 -39.95
CA ARG A 357 12.63 -6.35 -40.72
C ARG A 357 13.72 -7.35 -40.32
N ARG A 358 14.88 -6.89 -39.83
CA ARG A 358 15.99 -7.75 -39.40
C ARG A 358 15.63 -8.48 -38.12
N ASP A 359 14.93 -7.84 -37.19
CA ASP A 359 14.39 -8.48 -35.98
C ASP A 359 13.49 -9.68 -36.33
N VAL A 360 12.75 -9.59 -37.44
CA VAL A 360 11.80 -10.62 -37.88
C VAL A 360 12.49 -11.72 -38.70
N THR A 361 13.27 -11.36 -39.73
CA THR A 361 13.76 -12.33 -40.71
C THR A 361 15.16 -12.85 -40.45
N ILE A 362 16.03 -12.07 -39.80
CA ILE A 362 17.44 -12.42 -39.59
C ILE A 362 17.66 -12.89 -38.16
N HIS A 363 17.26 -12.08 -37.17
CA HIS A 363 17.49 -12.38 -35.77
C HIS A 363 16.42 -13.29 -35.18
N GLY A 364 15.21 -13.31 -35.77
CA GLY A 364 14.09 -14.13 -35.30
C GLY A 364 13.64 -13.81 -33.88
N THR A 365 13.91 -12.59 -33.40
CA THR A 365 13.56 -12.13 -32.05
C THR A 365 12.11 -11.67 -31.95
N VAL A 366 11.54 -11.24 -33.09
CA VAL A 366 10.15 -10.75 -33.22
C VAL A 366 9.34 -11.63 -34.16
N ARG A 367 8.12 -11.99 -33.76
CA ARG A 367 7.11 -12.65 -34.61
C ARG A 367 5.94 -11.72 -34.87
N GLU A 368 5.66 -11.47 -36.15
CA GLU A 368 4.43 -10.79 -36.56
C GLU A 368 3.27 -11.80 -36.68
N VAL A 369 2.10 -11.42 -36.15
CA VAL A 369 0.85 -12.18 -36.26
C VAL A 369 -0.23 -11.25 -36.81
N ASP A 370 -0.59 -11.42 -38.07
CA ASP A 370 -1.63 -10.62 -38.73
C ASP A 370 -2.99 -11.28 -38.56
N LEU A 371 -3.91 -10.60 -37.88
CA LEU A 371 -5.28 -11.10 -37.72
C LEU A 371 -6.11 -10.74 -38.95
N ALA A 372 -6.45 -11.78 -39.73
CA ALA A 372 -7.50 -11.72 -40.75
C ALA A 372 -8.90 -11.82 -40.10
N GLY A 373 -9.98 -11.77 -40.89
CA GLY A 373 -11.32 -12.09 -40.40
C GLY A 373 -11.48 -13.58 -40.03
N LEU A 374 -12.54 -13.88 -39.29
CA LEU A 374 -12.94 -15.25 -38.97
C LEU A 374 -13.27 -16.04 -40.23
N THR A 375 -12.91 -17.32 -40.23
CA THR A 375 -13.25 -18.24 -41.32
C THR A 375 -14.74 -18.59 -41.30
N SER A 376 -15.27 -19.12 -42.39
CA SER A 376 -16.67 -19.58 -42.43
C SER A 376 -16.98 -20.65 -41.38
N GLU A 377 -16.00 -21.49 -41.04
CA GLU A 377 -16.11 -22.50 -39.98
C GLU A 377 -16.18 -21.85 -38.59
N ASP A 378 -15.31 -20.86 -38.32
CA ASP A 378 -15.33 -20.11 -37.07
C ASP A 378 -16.62 -19.30 -36.89
N ILE A 379 -17.13 -18.72 -37.98
CA ILE A 379 -18.40 -17.98 -37.97
C ILE A 379 -19.56 -18.94 -37.67
N ALA A 380 -19.58 -20.12 -38.29
CA ALA A 380 -20.58 -21.14 -38.00
C ALA A 380 -20.51 -21.61 -36.53
N ALA A 381 -19.32 -21.77 -35.96
CA ALA A 381 -19.14 -22.15 -34.57
C ALA A 381 -19.50 -21.04 -33.56
N LEU A 382 -19.43 -19.77 -33.96
CA LEU A 382 -19.85 -18.61 -33.16
C LEU A 382 -21.37 -18.48 -33.05
N LEU A 383 -22.10 -19.09 -33.99
CA LEU A 383 -23.55 -19.05 -34.11
C LEU A 383 -24.10 -20.42 -33.71
N SER A 384 -24.58 -20.58 -32.47
CA SER A 384 -25.15 -21.84 -31.94
C SER A 384 -26.00 -22.60 -32.98
N PRO A 385 -26.00 -23.94 -33.02
CA PRO A 385 -26.68 -24.70 -34.07
C PRO A 385 -28.19 -24.44 -34.06
N GLY A 386 -28.68 -23.78 -35.11
CA GLY A 386 -30.09 -23.41 -35.34
C GLY A 386 -30.35 -23.06 -36.81
N GLU A 387 -31.63 -22.95 -37.21
CA GLU A 387 -32.09 -22.89 -38.61
C GLU A 387 -31.58 -21.68 -39.44
N ASP A 388 -31.10 -20.61 -38.79
CA ASP A 388 -30.55 -19.39 -39.45
C ASP A 388 -29.02 -19.41 -39.70
N SER A 389 -28.32 -20.50 -39.39
CA SER A 389 -26.85 -20.58 -39.45
C SER A 389 -26.26 -20.27 -40.86
N ARG A 390 -26.93 -20.67 -41.95
CA ARG A 390 -26.42 -20.47 -43.32
C ARG A 390 -26.44 -19.00 -43.77
N ALA A 391 -27.52 -18.27 -43.48
CA ALA A 391 -27.65 -16.86 -43.88
C ALA A 391 -26.63 -15.99 -43.15
N LEU A 392 -26.39 -16.27 -41.87
CA LEU A 392 -25.42 -15.56 -41.05
C LEU A 392 -23.95 -15.93 -41.38
N VAL A 393 -23.67 -17.18 -41.80
CA VAL A 393 -22.35 -17.56 -42.33
C VAL A 393 -22.06 -16.85 -43.67
N GLU A 394 -23.06 -16.74 -44.56
CA GLU A 394 -22.92 -15.99 -45.81
C GLU A 394 -22.77 -14.48 -45.55
N LEU A 395 -23.51 -13.93 -44.61
CA LEU A 395 -23.35 -12.55 -44.13
C LEU A 395 -21.94 -12.32 -43.58
N GLY A 396 -21.46 -13.23 -42.75
CA GLY A 396 -20.12 -13.18 -42.19
C GLY A 396 -19.01 -13.26 -43.24
N ARG A 397 -19.18 -14.11 -44.26
CA ARG A 397 -18.28 -14.16 -45.42
C ARG A 397 -18.25 -12.82 -46.16
N ARG A 398 -19.39 -12.15 -46.32
CA ARG A 398 -19.49 -10.83 -46.99
C ARG A 398 -18.88 -9.71 -46.16
N LEU A 399 -19.03 -9.75 -44.84
CA LEU A 399 -18.41 -8.85 -43.87
C LEU A 399 -16.90 -9.11 -43.68
N GLY A 400 -16.30 -9.97 -44.50
CA GLY A 400 -14.89 -10.33 -44.42
C GLY A 400 -14.51 -11.01 -43.11
N GLY A 401 -15.46 -11.63 -42.40
CA GLY A 401 -15.26 -12.32 -41.14
C GLY A 401 -14.98 -11.39 -39.94
N HIS A 402 -15.32 -10.11 -40.00
CA HIS A 402 -14.99 -9.16 -38.93
C HIS A 402 -15.82 -9.41 -37.64
N PRO A 403 -15.22 -9.83 -36.50
CA PRO A 403 -15.97 -10.22 -35.29
C PRO A 403 -16.91 -9.15 -34.75
N LEU A 404 -16.48 -7.88 -34.71
CA LEU A 404 -17.34 -6.78 -34.27
C LEU A 404 -18.55 -6.58 -35.19
N LEU A 405 -18.38 -6.70 -36.51
CA LEU A 405 -19.49 -6.50 -37.45
C LEU A 405 -20.49 -7.65 -37.37
N LEU A 406 -19.98 -8.87 -37.15
CA LEU A 406 -20.80 -10.05 -36.87
C LEU A 406 -21.62 -9.88 -35.58
N GLU A 407 -21.01 -9.33 -34.52
CA GLU A 407 -21.69 -9.03 -33.26
C GLU A 407 -22.80 -7.99 -33.46
N LEU A 408 -22.50 -6.90 -34.18
CA LEU A 408 -23.46 -5.84 -34.50
C LEU A 408 -24.61 -6.35 -35.38
N ALA A 409 -24.30 -7.05 -36.47
CA ALA A 409 -25.30 -7.58 -37.39
C ALA A 409 -26.23 -8.62 -36.72
N ARG A 410 -25.73 -9.38 -35.75
CA ARG A 410 -26.57 -10.27 -34.93
C ARG A 410 -27.52 -9.49 -34.03
N ALA A 411 -27.07 -8.36 -33.49
CA ALA A 411 -27.85 -7.54 -32.56
C ALA A 411 -28.93 -6.69 -33.28
N THR A 412 -28.76 -6.36 -34.56
CA THR A 412 -29.68 -5.50 -35.33
C THR A 412 -30.67 -6.24 -36.28
N ALA A 413 -30.65 -7.58 -36.32
CA ALA A 413 -31.64 -8.48 -36.97
C ALA A 413 -31.53 -8.68 -38.53
N PRO A 414 -32.16 -9.76 -39.09
CA PRO A 414 -31.79 -10.37 -40.37
C PRO A 414 -32.55 -9.82 -41.58
N GLY A 415 -31.81 -9.44 -42.63
CA GLY A 415 -32.39 -8.91 -43.89
C GLY A 415 -31.52 -7.87 -44.61
N LEU A 416 -30.24 -7.75 -44.25
CA LEU A 416 -29.34 -6.70 -44.71
C LEU A 416 -29.17 -6.67 -46.25
N PRO A 417 -29.33 -5.50 -46.92
CA PRO A 417 -29.17 -5.36 -48.36
C PRO A 417 -27.71 -5.54 -48.84
N ALA A 418 -27.56 -6.05 -50.07
CA ALA A 418 -26.33 -6.59 -50.63
C ALA A 418 -25.13 -5.65 -50.96
N PRO A 419 -25.24 -4.33 -51.19
CA PRO A 419 -24.09 -3.53 -51.67
C PRO A 419 -23.16 -2.91 -50.60
N ALA A 420 -23.61 -2.73 -49.36
CA ALA A 420 -22.95 -1.88 -48.34
C ALA A 420 -21.78 -2.54 -47.57
N MET A 421 -21.53 -3.84 -47.77
CA MET A 421 -21.00 -4.71 -46.72
C MET A 421 -19.47 -4.88 -46.63
N LYS A 422 -18.67 -4.13 -47.41
CA LYS A 422 -17.19 -4.31 -47.45
C LYS A 422 -16.39 -3.31 -46.61
N ASP A 423 -17.00 -2.21 -46.16
CA ASP A 423 -16.34 -1.17 -45.37
C ASP A 423 -17.05 -1.03 -44.01
N VAL A 424 -16.28 -1.20 -42.92
CA VAL A 424 -16.75 -1.10 -41.52
C VAL A 424 -17.42 0.24 -41.27
N ARG A 425 -16.85 1.34 -41.77
CA ARG A 425 -17.39 2.69 -41.59
C ARG A 425 -18.73 2.83 -42.31
N ARG A 426 -18.77 2.40 -43.57
CA ARG A 426 -19.98 2.44 -44.40
C ARG A 426 -21.11 1.59 -43.81
N PHE A 427 -20.80 0.42 -43.27
CA PHE A 427 -21.77 -0.41 -42.58
C PHE A 427 -22.33 0.29 -41.34
N ILE A 428 -21.47 0.89 -40.50
CA ILE A 428 -21.93 1.66 -39.34
C ILE A 428 -22.78 2.85 -39.80
N GLU A 429 -22.47 3.49 -40.92
CA GLU A 429 -23.22 4.64 -41.44
C GLU A 429 -24.60 4.26 -42.01
N GLU A 430 -24.63 3.32 -42.97
CA GLU A 430 -25.82 2.97 -43.75
C GLU A 430 -26.79 2.05 -42.99
N GLU A 431 -26.29 1.15 -42.14
CA GLU A 431 -27.13 0.11 -41.51
C GLU A 431 -27.35 0.34 -40.01
N ILE A 432 -26.42 1.00 -39.31
CA ILE A 432 -26.57 1.28 -37.88
C ILE A 432 -27.03 2.72 -37.67
N TYR A 433 -26.24 3.70 -38.08
CA TYR A 433 -26.52 5.11 -37.82
C TYR A 433 -27.84 5.55 -38.46
N ALA A 434 -28.13 5.10 -39.68
CA ALA A 434 -29.38 5.38 -40.37
C ALA A 434 -30.61 4.80 -39.65
N SER A 435 -30.47 3.65 -38.97
CA SER A 435 -31.58 3.00 -38.26
C SER A 435 -31.81 3.53 -36.84
N LEU A 436 -30.82 4.19 -36.23
CA LEU A 436 -30.95 4.78 -34.90
C LEU A 436 -31.93 5.96 -34.89
N SER A 437 -32.71 6.06 -33.82
CA SER A 437 -33.50 7.26 -33.51
C SER A 437 -32.59 8.47 -33.24
N ASP A 438 -33.14 9.68 -33.37
CA ASP A 438 -32.39 10.91 -33.08
C ASP A 438 -31.89 10.97 -31.64
N GLU A 439 -32.62 10.35 -30.72
CA GLU A 439 -32.24 10.24 -29.32
C GLU A 439 -31.06 9.28 -29.11
N GLU A 440 -31.09 8.09 -29.71
CA GLU A 440 -29.99 7.14 -29.68
C GLU A 440 -28.72 7.72 -30.34
N ARG A 441 -28.88 8.48 -31.43
CA ARG A 441 -27.76 9.20 -32.06
C ARG A 441 -27.15 10.23 -31.11
N ARG A 442 -27.97 11.00 -30.37
CA ARG A 442 -27.46 11.95 -29.35
C ARG A 442 -26.70 11.24 -28.23
N VAL A 443 -27.25 10.13 -27.71
CA VAL A 443 -26.57 9.32 -26.68
C VAL A 443 -25.23 8.81 -27.18
N MET A 444 -25.16 8.25 -28.39
CA MET A 444 -23.91 7.74 -28.97
C MET A 444 -22.89 8.85 -29.28
N LYS A 445 -23.34 10.02 -29.73
CA LYS A 445 -22.51 11.22 -29.91
C LYS A 445 -21.88 11.64 -28.58
N ALA A 446 -22.65 11.73 -27.50
CA ALA A 446 -22.12 12.05 -26.17
C ALA A 446 -21.17 10.96 -25.65
N ALA A 447 -21.56 9.68 -25.76
CA ALA A 447 -20.74 8.54 -25.35
C ALA A 447 -19.41 8.45 -26.12
N SER A 448 -19.34 9.01 -27.33
CA SER A 448 -18.11 9.03 -28.12
C SER A 448 -16.98 9.85 -27.46
N LEU A 449 -17.32 10.87 -26.68
CA LEU A 449 -16.38 11.76 -25.99
C LEU A 449 -15.82 11.17 -24.68
N VAL A 450 -16.53 10.19 -24.12
CA VAL A 450 -16.23 9.57 -22.83
C VAL A 450 -15.53 8.22 -23.02
N ARG A 451 -14.20 8.22 -22.95
CA ARG A 451 -13.32 7.06 -23.25
C ARG A 451 -13.35 5.97 -22.19
N MET A 452 -13.83 6.28 -21.00
CA MET A 452 -13.91 5.35 -19.87
C MET A 452 -15.34 4.87 -19.66
N PRO A 453 -15.56 3.68 -19.07
CA PRO A 453 -16.89 3.29 -18.66
C PRO A 453 -17.47 4.30 -17.66
N VAL A 454 -18.69 4.76 -17.89
CA VAL A 454 -19.40 5.71 -17.02
C VAL A 454 -20.75 5.17 -16.59
N PRO A 455 -21.31 5.65 -15.46
CA PRO A 455 -22.67 5.31 -15.07
C PRO A 455 -23.68 5.59 -16.18
N ARG A 456 -24.72 4.77 -16.29
CA ARG A 456 -25.80 4.98 -17.29
C ARG A 456 -26.43 6.37 -17.16
N SER A 457 -26.60 6.84 -15.92
CA SER A 457 -27.13 8.18 -15.62
C SER A 457 -26.26 9.30 -16.20
N SER A 458 -24.93 9.14 -16.23
CA SER A 458 -24.03 10.14 -16.82
C SER A 458 -24.24 10.29 -18.32
N LEU A 459 -24.51 9.20 -19.06
CA LEU A 459 -24.83 9.30 -20.50
C LEU A 459 -26.19 9.96 -20.73
N VAL A 460 -27.18 9.64 -19.89
CA VAL A 460 -28.50 10.27 -19.91
C VAL A 460 -28.38 11.78 -19.71
N GLU A 461 -27.66 12.20 -18.67
CA GLU A 461 -27.41 13.61 -18.34
C GLU A 461 -26.67 14.33 -19.48
N LEU A 462 -25.59 13.75 -20.02
CA LEU A 462 -24.76 14.35 -21.07
C LEU A 462 -25.46 14.50 -22.42
N SER A 463 -26.37 13.59 -22.75
CA SER A 463 -27.06 13.58 -24.05
C SER A 463 -28.45 14.19 -24.01
N ALA A 464 -28.94 14.55 -22.82
CA ALA A 464 -30.36 14.81 -22.56
C ALA A 464 -31.27 13.71 -23.14
N GLY A 465 -30.82 12.45 -23.05
CA GLY A 465 -31.52 11.26 -23.52
C GLY A 465 -32.31 10.56 -22.41
N SER A 466 -32.97 9.47 -22.74
CA SER A 466 -33.70 8.61 -21.80
C SER A 466 -32.89 7.38 -21.41
N HIS A 467 -33.27 6.78 -20.28
CA HIS A 467 -32.76 5.48 -19.89
C HIS A 467 -33.07 4.40 -20.94
N ASP A 468 -34.24 4.47 -21.57
CA ASP A 468 -34.68 3.52 -22.61
C ASP A 468 -33.76 3.56 -23.83
N ALA A 469 -33.30 4.74 -24.24
CA ALA A 469 -32.32 4.88 -25.32
C ALA A 469 -30.98 4.19 -24.98
N VAL A 470 -30.49 4.31 -23.74
CA VAL A 470 -29.27 3.62 -23.29
C VAL A 470 -29.46 2.10 -23.31
N VAL A 471 -30.60 1.59 -22.81
CA VAL A 471 -30.93 0.16 -22.80
C VAL A 471 -31.07 -0.38 -24.23
N SER A 472 -31.71 0.36 -25.12
CA SER A 472 -31.81 0.03 -26.55
C SER A 472 -30.42 -0.10 -27.19
N LEU A 473 -29.53 0.87 -26.94
CA LEU A 473 -28.15 0.84 -27.46
C LEU A 473 -27.31 -0.32 -26.89
N GLU A 474 -27.54 -0.74 -25.64
CA GLU A 474 -26.94 -1.96 -25.07
C GLU A 474 -27.48 -3.22 -25.76
N ALA A 475 -28.78 -3.28 -26.06
CA ALA A 475 -29.39 -4.40 -26.80
C ALA A 475 -28.84 -4.50 -28.23
N HIS A 476 -28.57 -3.37 -28.88
CA HIS A 476 -27.93 -3.28 -30.21
C HIS A 476 -26.40 -3.48 -30.18
N ALA A 477 -25.81 -3.80 -29.01
CA ALA A 477 -24.37 -3.99 -28.81
C ALA A 477 -23.49 -2.76 -29.15
N LEU A 478 -24.09 -1.56 -29.21
CA LEU A 478 -23.39 -0.29 -29.42
C LEU A 478 -22.79 0.24 -28.12
N LEU A 479 -23.47 -0.02 -27.00
CA LEU A 479 -22.97 0.16 -25.64
C LEU A 479 -22.69 -1.21 -25.00
N ARG A 480 -21.64 -1.27 -24.19
CA ARG A 480 -21.24 -2.48 -23.46
C ARG A 480 -21.29 -2.23 -21.96
N SER A 481 -22.03 -3.07 -21.24
CA SER A 481 -22.04 -3.04 -19.78
C SER A 481 -20.68 -3.45 -19.22
N VAL A 482 -20.15 -2.66 -18.29
CA VAL A 482 -18.91 -2.90 -17.54
C VAL A 482 -19.26 -2.90 -16.05
N GLY A 483 -19.19 -4.07 -15.42
CA GLY A 483 -19.68 -4.23 -14.05
C GLY A 483 -21.22 -4.13 -13.97
N GLU A 484 -21.73 -3.67 -12.84
CA GLU A 484 -23.18 -3.61 -12.58
C GLU A 484 -23.84 -2.34 -13.15
N ASP A 485 -23.19 -1.18 -13.07
CA ASP A 485 -23.82 0.12 -13.38
C ASP A 485 -23.10 0.99 -14.44
N ALA A 486 -21.94 0.57 -14.94
CA ALA A 486 -21.21 1.35 -15.94
C ALA A 486 -21.41 0.80 -17.36
N VAL A 487 -21.32 1.70 -18.35
CA VAL A 487 -21.39 1.39 -19.77
C VAL A 487 -20.22 2.05 -20.50
N GLY A 488 -19.72 1.38 -21.54
CA GLY A 488 -18.63 1.89 -22.39
C GLY A 488 -18.88 1.63 -23.87
N VAL A 489 -18.19 2.40 -24.72
CA VAL A 489 -18.26 2.29 -26.18
C VAL A 489 -17.01 1.60 -26.72
N HIS A 490 -17.17 0.72 -27.70
CA HIS A 490 -16.06 0.14 -28.44
C HIS A 490 -15.38 1.21 -29.33
N ASP A 491 -14.05 1.21 -29.43
CA ASP A 491 -13.28 2.28 -30.09
C ASP A 491 -13.69 2.54 -31.54
N THR A 492 -13.94 1.49 -32.35
CA THR A 492 -14.42 1.66 -33.74
C THR A 492 -15.74 2.42 -33.84
N ILE A 493 -16.68 2.10 -32.93
CA ILE A 493 -18.00 2.72 -32.89
C ILE A 493 -17.83 4.17 -32.42
N ARG A 494 -17.05 4.37 -31.36
CA ARG A 494 -16.67 5.67 -30.81
C ARG A 494 -16.06 6.58 -31.88
N GLU A 495 -15.09 6.09 -32.63
CA GLU A 495 -14.40 6.83 -33.71
C GLU A 495 -15.38 7.26 -34.80
N PHE A 496 -16.31 6.39 -35.21
CA PHE A 496 -17.35 6.74 -36.15
C PHE A 496 -18.23 7.88 -35.61
N PHE A 497 -18.80 7.72 -34.42
CA PHE A 497 -19.69 8.73 -33.83
C PHE A 497 -18.97 10.06 -33.54
N ALA A 498 -17.69 10.00 -33.19
CA ALA A 498 -16.86 11.19 -33.04
C ALA A 498 -16.59 11.89 -34.40
N SER A 499 -16.49 11.13 -35.50
CA SER A 499 -16.22 11.67 -36.85
C SER A 499 -17.43 12.34 -37.51
N VAL A 500 -18.65 12.00 -37.07
CA VAL A 500 -19.91 12.59 -37.58
C VAL A 500 -20.40 13.77 -36.74
N LEU A 501 -19.68 14.14 -35.68
CA LEU A 501 -19.94 15.36 -34.92
C LEU A 501 -19.60 16.57 -35.79
N SER A 502 -20.55 17.49 -35.93
CA SER A 502 -20.21 18.83 -36.45
C SER A 502 -19.32 19.58 -35.45
N PRO A 503 -18.51 20.56 -35.89
CA PRO A 503 -17.68 21.36 -34.99
C PRO A 503 -18.49 22.00 -33.84
N ALA A 504 -19.69 22.51 -34.12
CA ALA A 504 -20.57 23.11 -33.12
C ALA A 504 -21.11 22.09 -32.10
N GLU A 505 -21.54 20.90 -32.56
CA GLU A 505 -21.95 19.82 -31.66
C GLU A 505 -20.80 19.35 -30.79
N ARG A 506 -19.60 19.24 -31.36
CA ARG A 506 -18.39 18.82 -30.64
C ARG A 506 -18.06 19.79 -29.53
N GLU A 507 -18.10 21.09 -29.80
CA GLU A 507 -17.80 22.13 -28.81
C GLU A 507 -18.77 22.08 -27.62
N VAL A 508 -20.09 22.02 -27.89
CA VAL A 508 -21.11 21.96 -26.84
C VAL A 508 -20.99 20.68 -26.01
N LEU A 509 -20.94 19.52 -26.66
CA LEU A 509 -20.86 18.23 -25.97
C LEU A 509 -19.53 18.03 -25.24
N ALA A 510 -18.42 18.58 -25.75
CA ALA A 510 -17.12 18.51 -25.09
C ALA A 510 -17.14 19.29 -23.78
N ARG A 511 -17.66 20.53 -23.78
CA ARG A 511 -17.83 21.34 -22.58
C ARG A 511 -18.69 20.61 -21.54
N ASP A 512 -19.84 20.08 -21.94
CA ASP A 512 -20.74 19.40 -21.01
C ASP A 512 -20.12 18.09 -20.49
N ALA A 513 -19.35 17.37 -21.33
CA ALA A 513 -18.59 16.19 -20.94
C ALA A 513 -17.45 16.49 -19.96
N VAL A 514 -16.76 17.62 -20.09
CA VAL A 514 -15.74 18.06 -19.13
C VAL A 514 -16.35 18.23 -17.74
N VAL A 515 -17.49 18.92 -17.64
CA VAL A 515 -18.21 19.15 -16.38
C VAL A 515 -18.62 17.83 -15.73
N GLU A 516 -19.19 16.91 -16.49
CA GLU A 516 -19.62 15.61 -15.94
C GLU A 516 -18.43 14.72 -15.54
N LEU A 517 -17.36 14.71 -16.33
CA LEU A 517 -16.14 13.98 -16.01
C LEU A 517 -15.49 14.52 -14.73
N ARG A 518 -15.49 15.84 -14.53
CA ARG A 518 -15.04 16.44 -13.27
C ARG A 518 -15.91 15.99 -12.09
N ARG A 519 -17.24 16.02 -12.24
CA ARG A 519 -18.17 15.53 -11.20
C ARG A 519 -17.96 14.06 -10.88
N LEU A 520 -17.69 13.23 -11.89
CA LEU A 520 -17.36 11.82 -11.72
C LEU A 520 -16.03 11.63 -10.99
N ALA A 521 -15.02 12.43 -11.32
CA ALA A 521 -13.74 12.44 -10.62
C ALA A 521 -13.89 12.80 -9.14
N ASP A 522 -14.64 13.86 -8.82
CA ASP A 522 -14.87 14.30 -7.44
C ASP A 522 -15.63 13.23 -6.64
N ARG A 523 -16.64 12.58 -7.23
CA ARG A 523 -17.36 11.45 -6.61
C ARG A 523 -16.45 10.24 -6.40
N ALA A 524 -15.59 9.94 -7.37
CA ALA A 524 -14.63 8.85 -7.26
C ALA A 524 -13.62 9.12 -6.15
N ALA A 525 -13.04 10.32 -6.10
CA ALA A 525 -12.12 10.76 -5.05
C ALA A 525 -12.79 10.75 -3.66
N GLY A 526 -14.03 11.23 -3.54
CA GLY A 526 -14.80 11.17 -2.29
C GLY A 526 -15.08 9.74 -1.80
N ARG A 527 -15.15 8.77 -2.72
CA ARG A 527 -15.23 7.32 -2.41
C ARG A 527 -13.86 6.65 -2.31
N ARG A 528 -12.77 7.41 -2.45
CA ARG A 528 -11.36 6.95 -2.48
C ARG A 528 -11.03 6.00 -3.63
N ASP A 529 -11.77 6.09 -4.73
CA ASP A 529 -11.43 5.43 -6.00
C ASP A 529 -10.56 6.37 -6.85
N PHE A 530 -9.34 6.60 -6.38
CA PHE A 530 -8.43 7.57 -6.99
C PHE A 530 -8.01 7.20 -8.41
N VAL A 531 -7.91 5.90 -8.73
CA VAL A 531 -7.60 5.43 -10.09
C VAL A 531 -8.72 5.84 -11.07
N ALA A 532 -9.98 5.68 -10.67
CA ALA A 532 -11.09 6.16 -11.48
C ALA A 532 -11.07 7.70 -11.62
N ALA A 533 -10.71 8.43 -10.56
CA ALA A 533 -10.58 9.89 -10.60
C ALA A 533 -9.51 10.35 -11.61
N VAL A 534 -8.30 9.74 -11.59
CA VAL A 534 -7.24 9.99 -12.58
C VAL A 534 -7.76 9.80 -14.00
N HIS A 535 -8.49 8.71 -14.24
CA HIS A 535 -9.02 8.40 -15.57
C HIS A 535 -10.04 9.44 -16.06
N TYR A 536 -10.95 9.89 -15.19
CA TYR A 536 -11.94 10.91 -15.57
C TYR A 536 -11.29 12.27 -15.82
N LEU A 537 -10.37 12.71 -14.95
CA LEU A 537 -9.64 13.97 -15.12
C LEU A 537 -8.79 13.96 -16.40
N SER A 538 -8.09 12.86 -16.66
CA SER A 538 -7.30 12.68 -17.88
C SER A 538 -8.16 12.70 -19.14
N ASN A 539 -9.37 12.13 -19.09
CA ASN A 539 -10.31 12.24 -20.21
C ASN A 539 -10.81 13.67 -20.40
N ALA A 540 -11.11 14.39 -19.32
CA ALA A 540 -11.59 15.78 -19.40
C ALA A 540 -10.54 16.69 -20.05
N LEU A 541 -9.27 16.57 -19.65
CA LEU A 541 -8.15 17.31 -20.24
C LEU A 541 -7.97 17.09 -21.76
N ARG A 542 -8.42 15.94 -22.29
CA ARG A 542 -8.38 15.64 -23.74
C ARG A 542 -9.50 16.28 -24.55
N LEU A 543 -10.49 16.88 -23.89
CA LEU A 543 -11.61 17.53 -24.56
C LEU A 543 -11.33 19.01 -24.84
N ASP A 544 -10.06 19.42 -24.73
CA ASP A 544 -9.58 20.78 -24.94
C ASP A 544 -10.41 21.81 -24.14
N PRO A 545 -10.49 21.66 -22.79
CA PRO A 545 -11.30 22.54 -21.95
C PRO A 545 -10.79 23.99 -22.03
N ALA A 546 -11.64 24.93 -21.60
CA ALA A 546 -11.22 26.33 -21.49
C ALA A 546 -10.03 26.46 -20.51
N PRO A 547 -9.10 27.42 -20.70
CA PRO A 547 -7.85 27.49 -19.93
C PRO A 547 -8.03 27.48 -18.39
N GLU A 548 -9.05 28.15 -17.87
CA GLU A 548 -9.35 28.17 -16.43
C GLU A 548 -9.75 26.78 -15.91
N GLU A 549 -10.58 26.07 -16.67
CA GLU A 549 -11.02 24.71 -16.35
C GLU A 549 -9.88 23.71 -16.56
N GLU A 550 -9.05 23.89 -17.58
CA GLU A 550 -7.83 23.10 -17.81
C GLU A 550 -6.87 23.19 -16.61
N ALA A 551 -6.60 24.40 -16.13
CA ALA A 551 -5.75 24.61 -14.97
C ALA A 551 -6.32 23.91 -13.72
N ALA A 552 -7.64 24.00 -13.49
CA ALA A 552 -8.31 23.35 -12.37
C ALA A 552 -8.36 21.82 -12.48
N LEU A 553 -8.42 21.28 -13.69
CA LEU A 553 -8.34 19.83 -13.94
C LEU A 553 -6.93 19.29 -13.71
N TRP A 554 -5.90 20.01 -14.18
CA TRP A 554 -4.50 19.67 -13.89
C TRP A 554 -4.20 19.73 -12.40
N GLU A 555 -4.70 20.73 -11.68
CA GLU A 555 -4.54 20.82 -10.23
C GLU A 555 -5.18 19.61 -9.52
N ALA A 556 -6.43 19.28 -9.87
CA ALA A 556 -7.12 18.13 -9.29
C ALA A 556 -6.45 16.80 -9.63
N LEU A 557 -5.89 16.67 -10.83
CA LEU A 557 -5.13 15.48 -11.22
C LEU A 557 -3.88 15.34 -10.34
N GLY A 558 -3.17 16.45 -10.10
CA GLY A 558 -2.02 16.45 -9.21
C GLY A 558 -2.36 16.09 -7.77
N ASP A 559 -3.50 16.57 -7.26
CA ASP A 559 -3.98 16.22 -5.91
C ASP A 559 -4.28 14.72 -5.78
N VAL A 560 -4.89 14.13 -6.81
CA VAL A 560 -5.20 12.69 -6.85
C VAL A 560 -3.94 11.84 -7.01
N ASP A 561 -3.00 12.25 -7.86
CA ASP A 561 -1.71 11.59 -8.05
C ASP A 561 -0.89 11.60 -6.75
N GLU A 562 -0.90 12.71 -6.01
CA GLU A 562 -0.23 12.82 -4.71
C GLU A 562 -0.83 11.84 -3.69
N ARG A 563 -2.16 11.74 -3.64
CA ARG A 563 -2.90 10.83 -2.75
C ARG A 563 -2.60 9.35 -3.00
N ILE A 564 -2.30 8.96 -4.23
CA ILE A 564 -1.90 7.58 -4.57
C ILE A 564 -0.38 7.37 -4.49
N GLY A 565 0.38 8.41 -4.18
CA GLY A 565 1.84 8.36 -4.04
C GLY A 565 2.61 8.52 -5.35
N ASP A 566 1.95 8.85 -6.47
CA ASP A 566 2.60 9.14 -7.75
C ASP A 566 3.16 10.57 -7.76
N LEU A 567 4.32 10.75 -7.11
CA LEU A 567 4.99 12.05 -7.06
C LEU A 567 5.34 12.59 -8.47
N PRO A 568 5.93 11.83 -9.41
CA PRO A 568 6.18 12.33 -10.77
C PRO A 568 4.91 12.80 -11.49
N GLY A 569 3.80 12.07 -11.36
CA GLY A 569 2.48 12.47 -11.88
C GLY A 569 2.03 13.79 -11.27
N ALA A 570 2.04 13.88 -9.93
CA ALA A 570 1.64 15.07 -9.20
C ALA A 570 2.47 16.31 -9.57
N LEU A 571 3.79 16.20 -9.61
CA LEU A 571 4.69 17.29 -9.99
C LEU A 571 4.45 17.74 -11.44
N THR A 572 4.21 16.80 -12.35
CA THR A 572 3.89 17.10 -13.76
C THR A 572 2.58 17.84 -13.86
N ALA A 573 1.54 17.37 -13.16
CA ALA A 573 0.22 17.97 -13.17
C ALA A 573 0.20 19.37 -12.56
N TYR A 574 0.82 19.58 -11.39
CA TYR A 574 0.95 20.92 -10.79
C TYR A 574 1.73 21.89 -11.68
N LYS A 575 2.80 21.43 -12.31
CA LYS A 575 3.59 22.24 -13.25
C LYS A 575 2.79 22.60 -14.51
N SER A 576 1.99 21.67 -15.05
CA SER A 576 1.10 21.95 -16.18
C SER A 576 0.03 22.97 -15.80
N SER A 577 -0.60 22.80 -14.62
CA SER A 577 -1.55 23.76 -14.07
C SER A 577 -0.91 25.15 -13.90
N ALA A 578 0.30 25.24 -13.35
CA ALA A 578 0.95 26.51 -13.05
C ALA A 578 1.33 27.33 -14.30
N LYS A 579 1.56 26.65 -15.43
CA LYS A 579 1.81 27.31 -16.72
C LYS A 579 0.56 27.98 -17.29
N ILE A 580 -0.62 27.46 -16.97
CA ILE A 580 -1.91 27.90 -17.52
C ILE A 580 -2.62 28.83 -16.54
N ALA A 581 -2.35 28.70 -15.25
CA ALA A 581 -2.95 29.46 -14.17
C ALA A 581 -2.93 30.98 -14.43
N ALA A 582 -4.13 31.56 -14.54
CA ALA A 582 -4.33 32.95 -14.88
C ALA A 582 -3.91 33.90 -13.74
N ASP A 583 -4.25 33.58 -12.50
CA ASP A 583 -4.06 34.45 -11.35
C ASP A 583 -2.85 34.07 -10.46
N ALA A 584 -2.37 35.07 -9.71
CA ALA A 584 -1.24 34.93 -8.81
C ALA A 584 -1.50 33.97 -7.64
N HIS A 585 -2.74 33.89 -7.16
CA HIS A 585 -3.11 33.05 -6.02
C HIS A 585 -3.05 31.56 -6.38
N MET A 586 -3.57 31.19 -7.55
CA MET A 586 -3.50 29.82 -8.06
C MET A 586 -2.04 29.39 -8.30
N ARG A 587 -1.20 30.24 -8.91
CA ARG A 587 0.22 29.93 -9.07
C ARG A 587 0.92 29.68 -7.73
N ALA A 588 0.65 30.53 -6.74
CA ALA A 588 1.21 30.37 -5.40
C ALA A 588 0.73 29.08 -4.71
N ARG A 589 -0.56 28.76 -4.84
CA ARG A 589 -1.16 27.52 -4.34
C ARG A 589 -0.49 26.29 -4.94
N LEU A 590 -0.22 26.29 -6.25
CA LEU A 590 0.44 25.18 -6.94
C LEU A 590 1.90 25.01 -6.52
N HIS A 591 2.63 26.11 -6.36
CA HIS A 591 3.98 26.10 -5.79
C HIS A 591 3.97 25.54 -4.35
N ARG A 592 3.01 25.97 -3.53
CA ARG A 592 2.82 25.42 -2.18
C ARG A 592 2.54 23.91 -2.21
N LYS A 593 1.61 23.44 -3.03
CA LYS A 593 1.28 22.01 -3.14
C LYS A 593 2.49 21.18 -3.55
N THR A 594 3.26 21.68 -4.52
CA THR A 594 4.54 21.10 -4.95
C THR A 594 5.54 21.05 -3.79
N ALA A 595 5.70 22.15 -3.05
CA ALA A 595 6.58 22.23 -1.90
C ALA A 595 6.20 21.24 -0.79
N THR A 596 4.92 21.16 -0.45
CA THR A 596 4.41 20.21 0.56
C THR A 596 4.68 18.76 0.14
N ALA A 597 4.38 18.39 -1.11
CA ALA A 597 4.61 17.04 -1.62
C ALA A 597 6.09 16.63 -1.57
N LEU A 598 6.99 17.58 -1.84
CA LEU A 598 8.45 17.39 -1.73
C LEU A 598 8.91 17.30 -0.28
N GLN A 599 8.41 18.19 0.60
CA GLN A 599 8.79 18.26 2.01
C GLN A 599 8.43 16.99 2.77
N VAL A 600 7.21 16.46 2.58
CA VAL A 600 6.75 15.21 3.21
C VAL A 600 7.67 14.03 2.89
N ARG A 601 8.38 14.08 1.76
CA ARG A 601 9.31 13.04 1.30
C ARG A 601 10.79 13.36 1.61
N GLY A 602 11.04 14.39 2.42
CA GLY A 602 12.38 14.80 2.87
C GLY A 602 13.17 15.64 1.85
N HIS A 603 12.55 16.11 0.76
CA HIS A 603 13.22 16.93 -0.24
C HIS A 603 13.20 18.43 0.14
N SER A 604 13.87 18.79 1.24
CA SER A 604 13.80 20.13 1.84
C SER A 604 14.29 21.26 0.92
N ALA A 605 15.43 21.09 0.25
CA ALA A 605 15.99 22.13 -0.63
C ALA A 605 15.11 22.39 -1.89
N PRO A 606 14.64 21.36 -2.63
CA PRO A 606 13.62 21.54 -3.66
C PRO A 606 12.33 22.19 -3.13
N ALA A 607 11.83 21.76 -1.98
CA ALA A 607 10.63 22.34 -1.39
C ALA A 607 10.77 23.84 -1.13
N MET A 608 11.91 24.29 -0.58
CA MET A 608 12.11 25.73 -0.33
C MET A 608 12.21 26.56 -1.60
N ARG A 609 12.75 26.02 -2.69
CA ARG A 609 12.74 26.74 -3.98
C ARG A 609 11.32 26.98 -4.49
N GLU A 610 10.42 26.01 -4.29
CA GLU A 610 9.01 26.13 -4.62
C GLU A 610 8.29 27.12 -3.70
N VAL A 611 8.57 27.11 -2.39
CA VAL A 611 8.03 28.13 -1.44
C VAL A 611 8.40 29.54 -1.89
N GLU A 612 9.67 29.77 -2.20
CA GLU A 612 10.17 31.06 -2.68
C GLU A 612 9.55 31.46 -4.04
N ALA A 613 9.30 30.48 -4.92
CA ALA A 613 8.57 30.72 -6.16
C ALA A 613 7.12 31.12 -5.90
N GLY A 614 6.47 30.52 -4.89
CA GLY A 614 5.13 30.88 -4.43
C GLY A 614 5.05 32.32 -3.92
N PHE A 615 5.98 32.74 -3.06
CA PHE A 615 6.04 34.13 -2.59
C PHE A 615 6.26 35.12 -3.74
N ARG A 616 7.18 34.82 -4.67
CA ARG A 616 7.39 35.64 -5.87
C ARG A 616 6.15 35.72 -6.76
N ALA A 617 5.41 34.61 -6.90
CA ALA A 617 4.19 34.58 -7.69
C ALA A 617 3.09 35.47 -7.08
N LEU A 618 2.99 35.56 -5.76
CA LEU A 618 2.06 36.46 -5.06
C LEU A 618 2.48 37.94 -5.11
N GLY A 619 3.78 38.24 -5.15
CA GLY A 619 4.28 39.62 -5.05
C GLY A 619 3.92 40.20 -3.69
N ASP A 620 3.20 41.33 -3.65
CA ASP A 620 2.66 41.96 -2.44
C ASP A 620 1.14 41.74 -2.27
N ALA A 621 0.54 40.90 -3.12
CA ALA A 621 -0.90 40.67 -3.08
C ALA A 621 -1.33 40.07 -1.71
N PRO A 622 -2.37 40.62 -1.06
CA PRO A 622 -2.90 40.06 0.16
C PRO A 622 -3.59 38.73 -0.20
N SER A 623 -3.16 37.63 0.43
CA SER A 623 -3.73 36.30 0.15
C SER A 623 -3.56 35.35 1.34
N PRO A 624 -4.56 34.49 1.64
CA PRO A 624 -4.38 33.40 2.60
C PRO A 624 -3.29 32.41 2.15
N GLU A 625 -3.02 32.27 0.85
CA GLU A 625 -1.93 31.41 0.35
C GLU A 625 -0.55 31.84 0.84
N ARG A 626 -0.36 33.12 1.18
CA ARG A 626 0.86 33.58 1.85
C ARG A 626 1.03 32.91 3.21
N GLY A 627 -0.04 32.84 4.00
CA GLY A 627 -0.03 32.14 5.29
C GLY A 627 0.28 30.67 5.12
N TRP A 628 -0.31 30.02 4.10
CA TRP A 628 -0.03 28.61 3.83
C TRP A 628 1.42 28.34 3.37
N LEU A 629 2.06 29.27 2.65
CA LEU A 629 3.48 29.21 2.31
C LEU A 629 4.38 29.37 3.56
N HIS A 630 4.05 30.30 4.46
CA HIS A 630 4.73 30.43 5.74
C HIS A 630 4.68 29.13 6.55
N LEU A 631 3.53 28.43 6.59
CA LEU A 631 3.45 27.14 7.29
C LEU A 631 4.37 26.06 6.69
N VAL A 632 4.62 26.07 5.38
CA VAL A 632 5.60 25.14 4.77
C VAL A 632 7.02 25.52 5.21
N ARG A 633 7.33 26.82 5.32
CA ARG A 633 8.62 27.33 5.81
C ARG A 633 8.82 27.01 7.30
N THR A 634 7.78 27.17 8.14
CA THR A 634 7.77 26.74 9.55
C THR A 634 8.25 25.30 9.71
N ARG A 635 7.65 24.34 9.00
CA ARG A 635 8.04 22.92 9.08
C ARG A 635 9.46 22.65 8.58
N ALA A 636 9.93 23.42 7.60
CA ALA A 636 11.29 23.30 7.09
C ALA A 636 12.31 23.83 8.10
N ALA A 637 12.04 24.97 8.72
CA ALA A 637 12.87 25.54 9.78
C ALA A 637 12.90 24.63 11.03
N GLU A 638 11.75 24.08 11.43
CA GLU A 638 11.65 23.08 12.51
C GLU A 638 12.54 21.86 12.23
N ALA A 639 12.48 21.30 11.02
CA ALA A 639 13.30 20.15 10.64
C ALA A 639 14.82 20.45 10.64
N GLN A 640 15.22 21.71 10.55
CA GLN A 640 16.61 22.17 10.62
C GLN A 640 17.01 22.69 12.01
N GLU A 641 16.12 22.58 13.00
CA GLU A 641 16.30 23.12 14.35
C GLU A 641 16.48 24.67 14.37
N ASP A 642 15.99 25.40 13.36
CA ASP A 642 15.94 26.87 13.36
C ASP A 642 14.66 27.39 14.03
N TRP A 643 14.64 27.33 15.36
CA TRP A 643 13.45 27.64 16.16
C TRP A 643 13.02 29.10 16.12
N ALA A 644 13.91 30.02 15.75
CA ALA A 644 13.58 31.44 15.65
C ALA A 644 12.79 31.70 14.37
N GLU A 645 13.31 31.22 13.23
CA GLU A 645 12.63 31.31 11.94
C GLU A 645 11.29 30.55 11.96
N ALA A 646 11.26 29.36 12.56
CA ALA A 646 10.02 28.58 12.67
C ALA A 646 8.91 29.32 13.42
N ARG A 647 9.24 30.04 14.50
CA ARG A 647 8.27 30.84 15.28
C ARG A 647 7.79 32.06 14.49
N GLU A 648 8.71 32.80 13.89
CA GLU A 648 8.38 33.98 13.08
C GLU A 648 7.41 33.62 11.95
N ASP A 649 7.66 32.50 11.27
CA ASP A 649 6.77 32.01 10.21
C ASP A 649 5.42 31.53 10.71
N ALA A 650 5.39 30.81 11.83
CA ALA A 650 4.13 30.32 12.38
C ALA A 650 3.23 31.49 12.82
N GLU A 651 3.83 32.53 13.43
CA GLU A 651 3.15 33.75 13.83
C GLU A 651 2.67 34.55 12.60
N ALA A 652 3.53 34.74 11.60
CA ALA A 652 3.15 35.40 10.34
C ALA A 652 1.98 34.69 9.65
N ALA A 653 2.00 33.36 9.60
CA ALA A 653 0.90 32.57 9.06
C ALA A 653 -0.39 32.79 9.84
N LEU A 654 -0.33 32.71 11.18
CA LEU A 654 -1.50 32.89 12.04
C LEU A 654 -2.13 34.28 11.88
N ASP A 655 -1.32 35.33 11.81
CA ASP A 655 -1.79 36.71 11.62
C ASP A 655 -2.42 36.92 10.25
N ILE A 656 -1.84 36.34 9.19
CA ILE A 656 -2.43 36.35 7.86
C ILE A 656 -3.79 35.67 7.88
N PHE A 657 -3.91 34.47 8.45
CA PHE A 657 -5.19 33.75 8.47
C PHE A 657 -6.25 34.45 9.33
N ARG A 658 -5.86 35.12 10.43
CA ARG A 658 -6.75 35.98 11.21
C ARG A 658 -7.26 37.16 10.40
N GLY A 659 -6.37 37.84 9.67
CA GLY A 659 -6.73 38.95 8.80
C GLY A 659 -7.75 38.57 7.71
N PHE A 660 -7.69 37.33 7.21
CA PHE A 660 -8.63 36.81 6.21
C PHE A 660 -9.86 36.10 6.78
N GLY A 661 -9.93 35.87 8.10
CA GLY A 661 -10.97 35.04 8.71
C GLY A 661 -10.91 33.56 8.28
N ASP A 662 -9.76 33.07 7.82
CA ASP A 662 -9.56 31.67 7.42
C ASP A 662 -9.40 30.79 8.68
N VAL A 663 -10.51 30.23 9.16
CA VAL A 663 -10.55 29.43 10.38
C VAL A 663 -9.73 28.14 10.24
N ALA A 664 -9.72 27.53 9.05
CA ALA A 664 -8.95 26.31 8.81
C ALA A 664 -7.43 26.60 8.81
N GLY A 665 -7.02 27.69 8.16
CA GLY A 665 -5.66 28.19 8.21
C GLY A 665 -5.21 28.54 9.63
N GLN A 666 -6.06 29.23 10.41
CA GLN A 666 -5.78 29.54 11.82
C GLN A 666 -5.58 28.27 12.65
N ALA A 667 -6.47 27.28 12.50
CA ALA A 667 -6.35 26.00 13.20
C ALA A 667 -5.04 25.29 12.85
N GLN A 668 -4.66 25.29 11.57
CA GLN A 668 -3.39 24.71 11.13
C GLN A 668 -2.19 25.47 11.71
N ALA A 669 -2.19 26.80 11.68
CA ALA A 669 -1.11 27.61 12.24
C ALA A 669 -0.93 27.37 13.75
N LEU A 670 -2.02 27.27 14.51
CA LEU A 670 -1.98 26.94 15.94
C LEU A 670 -1.38 25.55 16.19
N LEU A 671 -1.69 24.56 15.35
CA LEU A 671 -1.08 23.23 15.44
C LEU A 671 0.43 23.30 15.19
N GLU A 672 0.87 23.97 14.11
CA GLU A 672 2.30 24.10 13.81
C GLU A 672 3.05 24.91 14.90
N SER A 673 2.49 26.02 15.40
CA SER A 673 3.07 26.77 16.54
C SER A 673 3.23 25.90 17.78
N GLY A 674 2.23 25.06 18.08
CA GLY A 674 2.31 24.11 19.18
C GLY A 674 3.39 23.04 19.00
N GLN A 675 3.62 22.58 17.76
CA GLN A 675 4.70 21.65 17.43
C GLN A 675 6.09 22.29 17.53
N VAL A 676 6.25 23.53 17.05
CA VAL A 676 7.49 24.29 17.19
C VAL A 676 7.85 24.49 18.66
N GLU A 677 6.89 24.92 19.50
CA GLU A 677 7.15 25.08 20.95
C GLU A 677 7.35 23.75 21.68
N PHE A 678 6.80 22.65 21.16
CA PHE A 678 7.07 21.31 21.69
C PHE A 678 8.51 20.86 21.39
N ALA A 679 8.99 21.10 20.16
CA ALA A 679 10.27 20.63 19.66
C ALA A 679 11.46 21.50 20.09
N ALA A 680 11.24 22.80 20.31
CA ALA A 680 12.31 23.74 20.65
C ALA A 680 12.95 23.42 22.03
N PRO A 681 14.29 23.39 22.12
CA PRO A 681 15.00 23.35 23.40
C PRO A 681 14.69 24.60 24.24
N SER A 682 14.46 24.41 25.54
CA SER A 682 14.32 25.47 26.56
C SER A 682 13.13 26.45 26.47
N VAL A 683 11.89 25.97 26.59
CA VAL A 683 10.74 26.80 27.04
C VAL A 683 9.81 26.01 27.97
N ASP A 684 9.17 26.74 28.89
CA ASP A 684 7.96 26.33 29.59
C ASP A 684 6.95 25.66 28.62
N PRO A 685 6.66 24.36 28.78
CA PRO A 685 5.79 23.60 27.86
C PRO A 685 4.35 24.12 27.84
N SER A 686 3.98 25.04 28.74
CA SER A 686 2.69 25.71 28.75
C SER A 686 2.41 26.49 27.47
N ALA A 687 3.43 26.99 26.76
CA ALA A 687 3.23 27.65 25.47
C ALA A 687 2.69 26.68 24.41
N ALA A 688 3.32 25.50 24.27
CA ALA A 688 2.85 24.44 23.39
C ALA A 688 1.44 23.98 23.79
N GLU A 689 1.16 23.82 25.08
CA GLU A 689 -0.18 23.44 25.56
C GLU A 689 -1.24 24.46 25.14
N ARG A 690 -0.98 25.76 25.31
CA ARG A 690 -1.93 26.82 24.91
C ARG A 690 -2.24 26.76 23.41
N TYR A 691 -1.22 26.64 22.57
CA TYR A 691 -1.41 26.56 21.11
C TYR A 691 -2.17 25.30 20.70
N LEU A 692 -1.79 24.13 21.22
CA LEU A 692 -2.44 22.87 20.88
C LEU A 692 -3.87 22.77 21.44
N ALA A 693 -4.15 23.35 22.61
CA ALA A 693 -5.51 23.47 23.14
C ALA A 693 -6.38 24.37 22.26
N ALA A 694 -5.85 25.52 21.83
CA ALA A 694 -6.55 26.40 20.88
C ALA A 694 -6.79 25.71 19.52
N ALA A 695 -5.82 24.93 19.03
CA ALA A 695 -6.00 24.11 17.82
C ALA A 695 -7.09 23.03 17.99
N LEU A 696 -7.18 22.43 19.18
CA LEU A 696 -8.23 21.47 19.52
C LEU A 696 -9.60 22.13 19.56
N GLU A 697 -9.73 23.32 20.13
CA GLU A 697 -10.99 24.09 20.10
C GLU A 697 -11.39 24.47 18.67
N ALA A 698 -10.43 24.92 17.87
CA ALA A 698 -10.67 25.29 16.46
C ALA A 698 -11.02 24.08 15.57
N SER A 699 -10.69 22.86 15.99
CA SER A 699 -10.95 21.64 15.22
C SER A 699 -12.43 21.41 14.91
N SER A 700 -13.36 21.92 15.73
CA SER A 700 -14.80 21.79 15.45
C SER A 700 -15.24 22.53 14.18
N ALA A 701 -14.44 23.52 13.74
CA ALA A 701 -14.67 24.26 12.51
C ALA A 701 -13.92 23.67 11.30
N VAL A 702 -13.11 22.61 11.50
CA VAL A 702 -12.37 21.91 10.45
C VAL A 702 -13.06 20.57 10.18
N PRO A 703 -13.65 20.35 8.99
CA PRO A 703 -14.45 19.15 8.70
C PRO A 703 -13.62 17.86 8.54
N GLU A 704 -12.29 17.96 8.49
CA GLU A 704 -11.38 16.84 8.25
C GLU A 704 -11.04 16.07 9.54
N PRO A 705 -11.40 14.78 9.66
CA PRO A 705 -11.07 13.99 10.85
C PRO A 705 -9.56 13.82 11.03
N GLU A 706 -8.79 13.85 9.94
CA GLU A 706 -7.33 13.82 9.95
C GLU A 706 -6.71 14.99 10.73
N PHE A 707 -7.29 16.20 10.66
CA PHE A 707 -6.78 17.36 11.39
C PHE A 707 -6.91 17.15 12.91
N LEU A 708 -8.11 16.81 13.37
CA LEU A 708 -8.37 16.51 14.79
C LEU A 708 -7.47 15.39 15.31
N ALA A 709 -7.25 14.36 14.49
CA ALA A 709 -6.36 13.25 14.81
C ALA A 709 -4.90 13.73 15.00
N ARG A 710 -4.38 14.62 14.15
CA ARG A 710 -3.04 15.23 14.31
C ARG A 710 -2.92 16.05 15.59
N VAL A 711 -3.97 16.82 15.95
CA VAL A 711 -3.99 17.59 17.21
C VAL A 711 -3.92 16.66 18.42
N HIS A 712 -4.69 15.56 18.43
CA HIS A 712 -4.61 14.58 19.52
C HIS A 712 -3.25 13.88 19.61
N ILE A 713 -2.62 13.55 18.48
CA ILE A 713 -1.25 13.02 18.46
C ILE A 713 -0.27 14.02 19.08
N ALA A 714 -0.34 15.30 18.69
CA ALA A 714 0.54 16.35 19.20
C ALA A 714 0.36 16.56 20.73
N LEU A 715 -0.89 16.62 21.21
CA LEU A 715 -1.19 16.73 22.64
C LEU A 715 -0.70 15.49 23.43
N ALA A 716 -0.87 14.30 22.88
CA ALA A 716 -0.36 13.08 23.51
C ALA A 716 1.17 13.10 23.62
N HIS A 717 1.88 13.53 22.55
CA HIS A 717 3.33 13.72 22.60
C HIS A 717 3.75 14.76 23.65
N LEU A 718 3.05 15.90 23.72
CA LEU A 718 3.34 16.96 24.68
C LEU A 718 3.20 16.44 26.13
N PHE A 719 2.09 15.81 26.46
CA PHE A 719 1.86 15.32 27.83
C PHE A 719 2.78 14.17 28.21
N ALA A 720 3.06 13.24 27.30
CA ALA A 720 3.96 12.13 27.57
C ALA A 720 5.42 12.59 27.70
N ASN A 721 5.91 13.40 26.75
CA ASN A 721 7.35 13.63 26.57
C ASN A 721 7.86 14.97 27.12
N ARG A 722 6.98 15.90 27.50
CA ARG A 722 7.39 17.17 28.14
C ARG A 722 6.88 17.26 29.58
N PHE A 723 5.61 16.97 29.82
CA PHE A 723 5.03 17.03 31.17
C PHE A 723 5.23 15.75 32.01
N GLY A 724 5.33 14.58 31.37
CA GLY A 724 5.32 13.29 32.07
C GLY A 724 3.94 12.90 32.61
N ASP A 725 2.87 13.51 32.09
CA ASP A 725 1.49 13.22 32.47
C ASP A 725 0.93 12.09 31.58
N ALA A 726 1.24 10.86 31.96
CA ALA A 726 0.77 9.66 31.27
C ALA A 726 -0.75 9.57 31.21
N ALA A 727 -1.47 10.11 32.20
CA ALA A 727 -2.93 10.04 32.25
C ALA A 727 -3.56 10.97 31.20
N ARG A 728 -3.05 12.20 31.05
CA ARG A 728 -3.47 13.12 29.98
C ARG A 728 -3.10 12.59 28.59
N ALA A 729 -1.91 12.04 28.44
CA ALA A 729 -1.49 11.43 27.19
C ALA A 729 -2.43 10.27 26.78
N GLU A 730 -2.78 9.37 27.70
CA GLU A 730 -3.70 8.26 27.44
C GLU A 730 -5.08 8.73 26.97
N ARG A 731 -5.61 9.81 27.56
CA ARG A 731 -6.91 10.37 27.12
C ARG A 731 -6.89 10.78 25.65
N HIS A 732 -5.80 11.38 25.18
CA HIS A 732 -5.67 11.77 23.78
C HIS A 732 -5.40 10.57 22.85
N ILE A 733 -4.66 9.56 23.32
CA ILE A 733 -4.50 8.29 22.59
C ILE A 733 -5.86 7.61 22.40
N GLU A 734 -6.72 7.59 23.43
CA GLU A 734 -8.05 6.99 23.34
C GLU A 734 -9.02 7.80 22.46
N ALA A 735 -8.93 9.13 22.52
CA ALA A 735 -9.66 10.01 21.60
C ALA A 735 -9.28 9.71 20.14
N PHE A 736 -7.99 9.52 19.85
CA PHE A 736 -7.55 9.08 18.53
C PHE A 736 -8.11 7.70 18.16
N ARG A 737 -8.07 6.70 19.06
CA ARG A 737 -8.61 5.36 18.76
C ARG A 737 -10.08 5.39 18.36
N THR A 738 -10.86 6.29 18.96
CA THR A 738 -12.27 6.51 18.61
C THR A 738 -12.41 7.10 17.20
N LEU A 739 -11.48 7.96 16.78
CA LEU A 739 -11.42 8.56 15.44
C LEU A 739 -10.77 7.64 14.39
N ALA A 740 -9.95 6.67 14.79
CA ALA A 740 -9.16 5.86 13.88
C ALA A 740 -9.94 5.23 12.70
N PRO A 741 -11.21 4.77 12.86
CA PRO A 741 -11.99 4.25 11.73
C PRO A 741 -12.30 5.29 10.64
N SER A 742 -12.34 6.59 10.97
CA SER A 742 -12.57 7.67 10.00
C SER A 742 -11.27 8.27 9.46
N VAL A 743 -10.13 8.05 10.13
CA VAL A 743 -8.80 8.51 9.71
C VAL A 743 -8.20 7.57 8.66
N SER A 744 -7.97 8.09 7.47
CA SER A 744 -7.48 7.30 6.33
C SER A 744 -6.10 7.64 5.84
N ASP A 745 -5.63 8.82 6.23
CA ASP A 745 -4.33 9.30 5.84
C ASP A 745 -3.25 8.39 6.46
N PRO A 746 -2.47 7.67 5.62
CA PRO A 746 -1.43 6.78 6.11
C PRO A 746 -0.31 7.55 6.84
N HIS A 747 -0.10 8.84 6.57
CA HIS A 747 0.86 9.66 7.32
C HIS A 747 0.39 9.89 8.76
N VAL A 748 -0.90 10.11 8.98
CA VAL A 748 -1.48 10.29 10.32
C VAL A 748 -1.46 8.97 11.09
N GLN A 749 -1.85 7.86 10.45
CA GLN A 749 -1.80 6.53 11.06
C GLN A 749 -0.38 6.15 11.47
N ARG A 750 0.60 6.40 10.59
CA ARG A 750 2.02 6.21 10.88
C ARG A 750 2.49 7.02 12.08
N SER A 751 2.17 8.32 12.14
CA SER A 751 2.51 9.17 13.29
C SER A 751 1.94 8.61 14.59
N PHE A 752 0.71 8.10 14.56
CA PHE A 752 0.09 7.48 15.72
C PHE A 752 0.77 6.18 16.14
N LEU A 753 1.15 5.32 15.20
CA LEU A 753 1.89 4.09 15.50
C LEU A 753 3.26 4.39 16.12
N MET A 754 3.95 5.43 15.65
CA MET A 754 5.19 5.91 16.26
C MET A 754 4.96 6.38 17.71
N LEU A 755 3.92 7.18 17.96
CA LEU A 755 3.52 7.60 19.31
C LEU A 755 3.24 6.38 20.20
N GLN A 756 2.47 5.40 19.71
CA GLN A 756 2.15 4.19 20.47
C GLN A 756 3.40 3.36 20.78
N GLY A 757 4.31 3.21 19.83
CA GLY A 757 5.58 2.52 20.02
C GLY A 757 6.37 3.13 21.18
N TRP A 758 6.60 4.44 21.15
CA TRP A 758 7.33 5.15 22.21
C TRP A 758 6.60 5.15 23.56
N PHE A 759 5.27 5.34 23.55
CA PHE A 759 4.49 5.34 24.80
C PHE A 759 4.47 3.96 25.46
N ASN A 760 4.28 2.88 24.68
CA ASN A 760 4.35 1.52 25.19
C ASN A 760 5.76 1.19 25.70
N LEU A 761 6.80 1.67 25.01
CA LEU A 761 8.19 1.48 25.39
C LEU A 761 8.53 2.20 26.71
N GLU A 762 8.52 3.54 26.70
CA GLU A 762 9.08 4.34 27.80
C GLU A 762 8.17 4.37 29.04
N ILE A 763 6.85 4.55 28.83
CA ILE A 763 5.89 4.79 29.92
C ILE A 763 5.31 3.49 30.45
N ARG A 764 4.93 2.54 29.58
CA ARG A 764 4.32 1.28 30.01
C ARG A 764 5.32 0.16 30.26
N ALA A 765 6.52 0.24 29.68
CA ALA A 765 7.47 -0.87 29.62
C ALA A 765 6.86 -2.14 29.00
N ASP A 766 5.90 -1.99 28.07
CA ASP A 766 5.33 -3.08 27.29
C ASP A 766 6.11 -3.23 25.99
N PHE A 767 7.21 -4.00 26.08
CA PHE A 767 8.15 -4.17 24.97
C PHE A 767 7.54 -4.86 23.75
N ALA A 768 6.58 -5.78 23.96
CA ALA A 768 5.93 -6.49 22.86
C ALA A 768 5.01 -5.54 22.08
N ALA A 769 4.14 -4.81 22.78
CA ALA A 769 3.26 -3.84 22.14
C ALA A 769 4.04 -2.67 21.50
N ALA A 770 5.18 -2.27 22.09
CA ALA A 770 6.07 -1.27 21.50
C ALA A 770 6.67 -1.75 20.17
N GLU A 771 7.22 -2.98 20.16
CA GLU A 771 7.80 -3.57 18.96
C GLU A 771 6.79 -3.75 17.84
N ASP A 772 5.60 -4.28 18.15
CA ASP A 772 4.53 -4.46 17.16
C ASP A 772 4.15 -3.11 16.51
N ALA A 773 3.99 -2.06 17.30
CA ALA A 773 3.68 -0.72 16.82
C ALA A 773 4.79 -0.15 15.90
N PHE A 774 6.07 -0.32 16.27
CA PHE A 774 7.18 0.10 15.42
C PHE A 774 7.26 -0.71 14.12
N LEU A 775 7.03 -2.04 14.16
CA LEU A 775 7.02 -2.87 12.96
C LEU A 775 5.88 -2.50 12.02
N GLU A 776 4.70 -2.17 12.55
CA GLU A 776 3.57 -1.68 11.77
C GLU A 776 3.87 -0.30 11.17
N ALA A 777 4.44 0.62 11.95
CA ALA A 777 4.90 1.92 11.47
C ALA A 777 5.92 1.78 10.33
N MET A 778 6.87 0.83 10.44
CA MET A 778 7.82 0.52 9.37
C MET A 778 7.13 -0.03 8.12
N ALA A 779 6.17 -0.94 8.28
CA ALA A 779 5.43 -1.51 7.15
C ALA A 779 4.65 -0.41 6.41
N LEU A 780 4.03 0.50 7.15
CA LEU A 780 3.33 1.65 6.58
C LEU A 780 4.29 2.66 5.95
N GLY A 781 5.41 2.95 6.61
CA GLY A 781 6.50 3.80 6.07
C GLY A 781 7.03 3.27 4.74
N ARG A 782 7.19 1.95 4.59
CA ARG A 782 7.55 1.32 3.30
C ARG A 782 6.50 1.52 2.22
N ARG A 783 5.21 1.48 2.58
CA ARG A 783 4.08 1.68 1.64
C ARG A 783 3.99 3.11 1.14
N ILE A 784 4.28 4.09 2.00
CA ILE A 784 4.22 5.52 1.65
C ILE A 784 5.58 6.13 1.28
N HIS A 785 6.61 5.30 1.19
CA HIS A 785 7.99 5.71 0.85
C HIS A 785 8.61 6.74 1.81
N ASP A 786 8.26 6.66 3.09
CA ASP A 786 8.84 7.49 4.16
C ASP A 786 10.05 6.78 4.79
N ALA A 787 11.24 7.10 4.27
CA ALA A 787 12.51 6.55 4.74
C ALA A 787 12.83 6.93 6.20
N SER A 788 12.47 8.15 6.59
CA SER A 788 12.72 8.68 7.94
C SER A 788 11.98 7.83 8.97
N THR A 789 10.70 7.52 8.73
CA THR A 789 9.92 6.65 9.62
C THR A 789 10.53 5.27 9.77
N ILE A 790 11.01 4.68 8.67
CA ILE A 790 11.64 3.36 8.72
C ILE A 790 12.89 3.41 9.63
N ALA A 791 13.70 4.47 9.51
CA ALA A 791 14.87 4.66 10.35
C ALA A 791 14.48 4.88 11.82
N PHE A 792 13.52 5.76 12.12
CA PHE A 792 13.08 6.05 13.49
C PHE A 792 12.38 4.89 14.18
N ALA A 793 11.60 4.09 13.45
CA ALA A 793 10.98 2.90 14.01
C ALA A 793 12.03 1.81 14.30
N ARG A 794 13.06 1.65 13.45
CA ARG A 794 14.21 0.79 13.76
C ARG A 794 14.99 1.28 14.98
N TYR A 795 15.13 2.59 15.13
CA TYR A 795 15.71 3.20 16.32
C TYR A 795 14.90 2.86 17.58
N GLY A 796 13.58 2.95 17.52
CA GLY A 796 12.69 2.47 18.60
C GLY A 796 12.86 0.98 18.93
N ILE A 797 12.92 0.11 17.92
CA ILE A 797 13.16 -1.34 18.12
C ILE A 797 14.55 -1.59 18.74
N ALA A 798 15.58 -0.83 18.36
CA ALA A 798 16.91 -0.95 18.96
C ALA A 798 16.87 -0.62 20.47
N HIS A 799 16.08 0.39 20.87
CA HIS A 799 15.82 0.69 22.28
C HIS A 799 15.03 -0.43 22.99
N VAL A 800 14.01 -1.01 22.34
CA VAL A 800 13.31 -2.20 22.87
C VAL A 800 14.30 -3.31 23.22
N ARG A 801 15.22 -3.63 22.31
CA ARG A 801 16.27 -4.64 22.54
C ARG A 801 17.19 -4.25 23.70
N CYS A 802 17.61 -2.99 23.77
CA CYS A 802 18.47 -2.47 24.83
C CYS A 802 17.85 -2.66 26.22
N PHE A 803 16.57 -2.30 26.38
CA PHE A 803 15.84 -2.40 27.65
C PHE A 803 15.43 -3.84 28.00
N GLN A 804 15.31 -4.74 27.02
CA GLN A 804 15.17 -6.19 27.24
C GLN A 804 16.49 -6.88 27.65
N GLY A 805 17.61 -6.15 27.70
CA GLY A 805 18.93 -6.71 28.00
C GLY A 805 19.60 -7.43 26.82
N ARG A 806 19.05 -7.35 25.61
CA ARG A 806 19.64 -7.88 24.36
C ARG A 806 20.65 -6.88 23.80
N VAL A 807 21.72 -6.63 24.57
CA VAL A 807 22.68 -5.53 24.33
C VAL A 807 23.43 -5.69 23.01
N GLU A 808 23.92 -6.90 22.69
CA GLU A 808 24.70 -7.17 21.48
C GLU A 808 23.92 -6.88 20.18
N GLU A 809 22.68 -7.34 20.12
CA GLU A 809 21.80 -7.05 18.99
C GLU A 809 21.49 -5.56 18.89
N SER A 810 21.20 -4.92 20.03
CA SER A 810 20.92 -3.49 20.08
C SER A 810 22.11 -2.65 19.58
N ARG A 811 23.33 -3.00 19.98
CA ARG A 811 24.56 -2.36 19.53
C ARG A 811 24.70 -2.40 18.01
N GLY A 812 24.61 -3.59 17.40
CA GLY A 812 24.73 -3.74 15.94
C GLY A 812 23.66 -2.96 15.17
N MET A 813 22.45 -2.84 15.74
CA MET A 813 21.40 -1.99 15.20
C MET A 813 21.77 -0.50 15.26
N PHE A 814 22.20 0.01 16.41
CA PHE A 814 22.56 1.43 16.57
C PHE A 814 23.78 1.83 15.73
N GLU A 815 24.78 0.96 15.56
CA GLU A 815 25.95 1.21 14.68
C GLU A 815 25.54 1.40 13.22
N THR A 816 24.53 0.65 12.77
CA THR A 816 23.97 0.79 11.42
C THR A 816 23.13 2.06 11.31
N LEU A 817 22.26 2.31 12.30
CA LEU A 817 21.38 3.48 12.34
C LEU A 817 22.14 4.80 12.41
N ALA A 818 23.21 4.88 13.20
CA ALA A 818 24.03 6.07 13.33
C ALA A 818 24.55 6.56 11.98
N ARG A 819 24.88 5.65 11.04
CA ARG A 819 25.32 6.01 9.69
C ARG A 819 24.16 6.38 8.77
N GLU A 820 23.06 5.65 8.85
CA GLU A 820 21.88 5.87 7.99
C GLU A 820 21.15 7.18 8.31
N ILE A 821 21.01 7.52 9.60
CA ILE A 821 20.32 8.72 10.09
C ILE A 821 21.15 9.97 9.80
N ASP A 822 22.48 9.89 9.94
CA ASP A 822 23.41 10.97 9.60
C ASP A 822 23.35 11.32 8.11
N ALA A 823 23.34 10.28 7.25
CA ALA A 823 23.19 10.45 5.80
C ALA A 823 21.83 11.06 5.39
N GLN A 824 20.82 11.00 6.25
CA GLN A 824 19.50 11.61 6.04
C GLN A 824 19.40 13.04 6.57
N GLY A 825 20.47 13.59 7.15
CA GLY A 825 20.48 14.98 7.64
C GLY A 825 19.88 15.15 9.02
N PHE A 826 19.85 14.11 9.86
CA PHE A 826 19.42 14.18 11.26
C PHE A 826 20.62 14.01 12.21
N PRO A 827 21.55 14.98 12.26
CA PRO A 827 22.82 14.83 12.97
C PRO A 827 22.64 14.59 14.47
N GLY A 828 21.54 15.07 15.06
CA GLY A 828 21.21 14.86 16.46
C GLY A 828 20.97 13.41 16.86
N TYR A 829 20.03 12.76 16.17
CA TYR A 829 19.74 11.34 16.36
C TYR A 829 20.94 10.46 16.02
N ALA A 830 21.82 10.92 15.13
CA ALA A 830 23.07 10.24 14.83
C ALA A 830 24.06 10.30 16.01
N VAL A 831 24.10 11.41 16.76
CA VAL A 831 24.88 11.52 18.01
C VAL A 831 24.27 10.62 19.09
N GLU A 832 22.95 10.63 19.28
CA GLU A 832 22.27 9.77 20.25
C GLU A 832 22.43 8.28 19.93
N SER A 833 22.37 7.90 18.64
CA SER A 833 22.65 6.52 18.23
C SER A 833 24.07 6.11 18.60
N ARG A 834 25.08 6.98 18.39
CA ARG A 834 26.46 6.73 18.80
C ARG A 834 26.59 6.66 20.33
N TRP A 835 25.85 7.48 21.06
CA TRP A 835 25.76 7.40 22.52
C TRP A 835 25.26 6.03 22.97
N MET A 836 24.20 5.51 22.35
CA MET A 836 23.70 4.18 22.66
C MET A 836 24.70 3.06 22.32
N VAL A 837 25.49 3.19 21.26
CA VAL A 837 26.60 2.25 20.96
C VAL A 837 27.64 2.29 22.07
N LEU A 838 28.01 3.47 22.57
CA LEU A 838 28.95 3.62 23.69
C LEU A 838 28.43 2.91 24.95
N GLU A 839 27.18 3.14 25.33
CA GLU A 839 26.57 2.47 26.48
C GLU A 839 26.54 0.94 26.30
N CYS A 840 26.15 0.45 25.13
CA CYS A 840 26.14 -0.99 24.85
C CYS A 840 27.54 -1.61 24.95
N ALA A 841 28.55 -0.96 24.37
CA ALA A 841 29.94 -1.42 24.46
C ALA A 841 30.43 -1.50 25.91
N LEU A 842 30.10 -0.51 26.75
CA LEU A 842 30.45 -0.52 28.18
C LEU A 842 29.72 -1.64 28.95
N ARG A 843 28.45 -1.91 28.63
CA ARG A 843 27.67 -3.02 29.22
C ARG A 843 28.21 -4.39 28.81
N GLU A 844 28.71 -4.54 27.59
CA GLU A 844 29.33 -5.77 27.09
C GLU A 844 30.75 -5.99 27.63
N GLY A 845 31.39 -4.94 28.16
CA GLY A 845 32.80 -4.98 28.53
C GLY A 845 33.77 -4.77 27.38
N ASP A 846 33.30 -4.31 26.22
CA ASP A 846 34.13 -3.98 25.07
C ASP A 846 34.74 -2.57 25.22
N LEU A 847 35.87 -2.53 25.94
CA LEU A 847 36.63 -1.31 26.15
C LEU A 847 37.21 -0.72 24.87
N ALA A 848 37.57 -1.58 23.89
CA ALA A 848 38.12 -1.13 22.63
C ALA A 848 37.05 -0.42 21.80
N GLY A 849 35.86 -1.02 21.70
CA GLY A 849 34.68 -0.41 21.07
C GLY A 849 34.27 0.89 21.74
N ALA A 850 34.20 0.92 23.08
CA ALA A 850 33.87 2.14 23.82
C ALA A 850 34.84 3.30 23.52
N ARG A 851 36.15 3.03 23.49
CA ARG A 851 37.16 4.04 23.12
C ARG A 851 37.00 4.49 21.67
N ALA A 852 36.79 3.56 20.75
CA ALA A 852 36.59 3.88 19.34
C ALA A 852 35.39 4.82 19.13
N VAL A 853 34.28 4.59 19.83
CA VAL A 853 33.10 5.48 19.77
C VAL A 853 33.42 6.87 20.34
N LEU A 854 34.09 6.96 21.49
CA LEU A 854 34.49 8.24 22.08
C LEU A 854 35.41 9.05 21.15
N GLU A 855 36.33 8.40 20.45
CA GLU A 855 37.16 9.06 19.43
C GLU A 855 36.32 9.63 18.28
N THR A 856 35.21 8.99 17.91
CA THR A 856 34.33 9.51 16.85
C THR A 856 33.70 10.85 17.20
N PHE A 857 33.42 11.12 18.47
CA PHE A 857 32.85 12.38 18.94
C PHE A 857 33.80 13.57 18.75
N SER A 858 35.11 13.31 18.67
CA SER A 858 36.13 14.33 18.40
C SER A 858 36.31 14.63 16.90
N ARG A 859 35.70 13.83 16.02
CA ARG A 859 35.80 14.07 14.57
C ARG A 859 35.05 15.37 14.19
N PRO A 860 35.57 16.20 13.28
CA PRO A 860 34.97 17.49 12.95
C PRO A 860 33.51 17.43 12.48
N ASP A 861 33.14 16.37 11.77
CA ASP A 861 31.79 16.12 11.24
C ASP A 861 30.76 15.84 12.35
N VAL A 862 31.18 15.20 13.45
CA VAL A 862 30.30 14.86 14.58
C VAL A 862 30.37 15.92 15.69
N ALA A 863 31.54 16.51 15.91
CA ALA A 863 31.78 17.46 17.01
C ALA A 863 30.86 18.68 16.97
N LYS A 864 30.45 19.14 15.78
CA LYS A 864 29.46 20.22 15.65
C LYS A 864 28.10 19.83 16.24
N ALA A 865 27.60 18.64 15.88
CA ALA A 865 26.32 18.13 16.34
C ALA A 865 26.33 17.78 17.84
N LEU A 866 27.47 17.32 18.34
CA LEU A 866 27.67 17.03 19.76
C LEU A 866 27.71 18.31 20.62
N ARG A 867 28.38 19.38 20.16
CA ARG A 867 28.40 20.68 20.88
C ARG A 867 27.02 21.30 21.02
N ALA A 868 26.08 20.99 20.13
CA ALA A 868 24.68 21.37 20.29
C ALA A 868 23.97 20.60 21.43
N ARG A 869 24.62 19.59 22.02
CA ARG A 869 24.14 18.72 23.10
C ARG A 869 25.14 18.72 24.27
N PRO A 870 25.25 19.84 25.00
CA PRO A 870 26.35 20.08 25.93
C PRO A 870 26.42 19.06 27.07
N VAL A 871 25.28 18.51 27.50
CA VAL A 871 25.25 17.41 28.50
C VAL A 871 25.92 16.16 27.94
N HIS A 872 25.54 15.70 26.73
CA HIS A 872 26.16 14.53 26.10
C HIS A 872 27.66 14.74 25.84
N GLU A 873 28.06 15.95 25.45
CA GLU A 873 29.47 16.33 25.30
C GLU A 873 30.24 16.12 26.61
N LYS A 874 29.69 16.60 27.73
CA LYS A 874 30.32 16.48 29.04
C LYS A 874 30.31 15.07 29.60
N LEU A 875 29.27 14.28 29.31
CA LEU A 875 29.25 12.86 29.68
C LEU A 875 30.28 12.06 28.88
N ALA A 876 30.44 12.32 27.58
CA ALA A 876 31.47 11.70 26.76
C ALA A 876 32.88 12.09 27.26
N GLU A 877 33.10 13.36 27.61
CA GLU A 877 34.34 13.84 28.22
C GLU A 877 34.64 13.11 29.54
N GLY A 878 33.65 13.01 30.44
CA GLY A 878 33.77 12.34 31.73
C GLY A 878 34.14 10.86 31.60
N LEU A 879 33.41 10.11 30.76
CA LEU A 879 33.69 8.70 30.49
C LEU A 879 35.06 8.49 29.83
N GLY A 880 35.44 9.36 28.89
CA GLY A 880 36.75 9.31 28.24
C GLY A 880 37.90 9.52 29.23
N ARG A 881 37.77 10.49 30.14
CA ARG A 881 38.76 10.75 31.20
C ARG A 881 38.83 9.61 32.21
N CYS A 882 37.70 9.00 32.60
CA CYS A 882 37.70 7.78 33.41
C CYS A 882 38.51 6.66 32.75
N LEU A 883 38.27 6.39 31.46
CA LEU A 883 39.01 5.38 30.70
C LEU A 883 40.49 5.76 30.49
N GLY A 884 40.81 7.06 30.51
CA GLY A 884 42.16 7.62 30.49
C GLY A 884 42.87 7.63 31.84
N ARG A 885 42.21 7.18 32.92
CA ARG A 885 42.72 7.20 34.31
C ARG A 885 42.96 8.63 34.86
N ASP A 886 42.12 9.59 34.46
CA ASP A 886 42.06 10.96 34.99
C ASP A 886 40.76 11.14 35.82
N PRO A 887 40.74 10.70 37.11
CA PRO A 887 39.53 10.74 37.93
C PRO A 887 39.11 12.17 38.32
N GLU A 888 40.06 13.09 38.50
CA GLU A 888 39.75 14.49 38.84
C GLU A 888 39.11 15.21 37.66
N GLY A 889 39.66 15.04 36.46
CA GLY A 889 39.08 15.61 35.27
C GLY A 889 37.73 14.98 34.90
N ALA A 890 37.57 13.68 35.12
CA ALA A 890 36.28 13.02 34.93
C ALA A 890 35.20 13.61 35.85
N ARG A 891 35.54 13.80 37.13
CA ARG A 891 34.66 14.44 38.12
C ARG A 891 34.24 15.84 37.69
N ALA A 892 35.19 16.68 37.27
CA ALA A 892 34.90 18.03 36.79
C ALA A 892 33.94 18.03 35.59
N ALA A 893 34.07 17.08 34.67
CA ALA A 893 33.18 16.95 33.51
C ALA A 893 31.76 16.51 33.92
N PHE A 894 31.61 15.55 34.84
CA PHE A 894 30.29 15.14 35.33
C PHE A 894 29.60 16.23 36.17
N ASP A 895 30.34 16.97 36.99
CA ASP A 895 29.80 18.10 37.75
C ASP A 895 29.32 19.24 36.82
N GLU A 896 30.03 19.46 35.70
CA GLU A 896 29.58 20.36 34.63
C GLU A 896 28.28 19.86 33.98
N ALA A 897 28.20 18.57 33.63
CA ALA A 897 26.99 17.98 33.06
C ALA A 897 25.78 18.18 34.00
N LEU A 898 25.95 17.92 35.29
CA LEU A 898 24.90 18.14 36.31
C LEU A 898 24.53 19.62 36.47
N ARG A 899 25.50 20.54 36.33
CA ARG A 899 25.23 21.98 36.41
C ARG A 899 24.36 22.43 35.24
N GLN A 900 24.57 21.85 34.06
CA GLN A 900 23.79 22.14 32.85
C GLN A 900 22.36 21.59 32.93
N THR A 901 22.08 20.65 33.83
CA THR A 901 20.75 20.06 34.03
C THR A 901 20.03 20.62 35.27
N ARG A 902 20.50 21.73 35.86
CA ARG A 902 19.85 22.35 37.03
C ARG A 902 18.51 22.96 36.63
N GLY A 903 17.48 22.76 37.47
CA GLY A 903 16.15 23.36 37.28
C GLY A 903 15.09 22.43 36.67
N VAL A 904 15.32 21.11 36.67
CA VAL A 904 14.47 20.06 36.06
C VAL A 904 12.96 20.29 36.28
N ALA A 905 12.29 20.78 35.24
CA ALA A 905 10.84 21.00 35.23
C ALA A 905 10.11 20.06 34.27
N VAL A 906 10.80 19.53 33.26
CA VAL A 906 10.21 18.74 32.16
C VAL A 906 10.95 17.41 31.92
N VAL A 907 10.29 16.45 31.28
CA VAL A 907 10.78 15.07 31.05
C VAL A 907 12.10 15.03 30.27
N GLU A 908 12.30 15.90 29.27
CA GLU A 908 13.52 15.90 28.46
C GLU A 908 14.74 16.32 29.29
N GLU A 909 14.64 17.43 30.03
CA GLU A 909 15.66 17.87 30.98
C GLU A 909 15.88 16.83 32.08
N ALA A 910 14.80 16.19 32.53
CA ALA A 910 14.86 15.10 33.50
C ALA A 910 15.62 13.89 32.96
N SER A 911 15.42 13.56 31.69
CA SER A 911 16.15 12.48 31.02
C SER A 911 17.64 12.79 30.95
N LEU A 912 18.02 14.03 30.63
CA LEU A 912 19.42 14.47 30.64
C LEU A 912 20.02 14.49 32.05
N ALA A 913 19.29 15.00 33.04
CA ALA A 913 19.71 14.99 34.45
C ALA A 913 19.91 13.56 34.95
N GLN A 914 18.98 12.67 34.63
CA GLN A 914 19.04 11.25 34.98
C GLN A 914 20.27 10.57 34.36
N LEU A 915 20.54 10.81 33.07
CA LEU A 915 21.75 10.30 32.41
C LEU A 915 23.01 10.81 33.11
N ALA A 916 23.06 12.09 33.47
CA ALA A 916 24.21 12.66 34.17
C ALA A 916 24.44 12.04 35.55
N HIS A 917 23.39 11.92 36.37
CA HIS A 917 23.47 11.23 37.66
C HIS A 917 23.89 9.76 37.50
N PHE A 918 23.31 9.04 36.54
CA PHE A 918 23.59 7.62 36.34
C PHE A 918 25.05 7.36 35.92
N HIS A 919 25.52 8.04 34.88
CA HIS A 919 26.89 7.81 34.37
C HIS A 919 27.95 8.29 35.34
N TYR A 920 27.68 9.35 36.11
CA TYR A 920 28.57 9.77 37.18
C TYR A 920 28.63 8.73 38.30
N ALA A 921 27.51 8.14 38.71
CA ALA A 921 27.51 7.06 39.67
C ALA A 921 28.30 5.83 39.20
N VAL A 922 28.15 5.45 37.93
CA VAL A 922 28.91 4.36 37.30
C VAL A 922 30.42 4.66 37.34
N ALA A 923 30.83 5.89 37.04
CA ALA A 923 32.23 6.34 37.14
C ALA A 923 32.76 6.30 38.59
N LEU A 924 31.98 6.75 39.56
CA LEU A 924 32.33 6.74 40.98
C LEU A 924 32.50 5.30 41.51
N ARG A 925 31.61 4.36 41.16
CA ARG A 925 31.77 2.92 41.50
C ARG A 925 32.96 2.28 40.82
N GLY A 926 33.26 2.70 39.59
CA GLY A 926 34.46 2.28 38.87
C GLY A 926 35.76 2.69 39.59
N THR A 927 35.75 3.84 40.28
CA THR A 927 36.89 4.40 41.03
C THR A 927 36.89 4.08 42.53
N GLY A 928 35.88 3.38 43.04
CA GLY A 928 35.79 2.94 44.45
C GLY A 928 35.07 3.89 45.41
N HIS A 929 34.35 4.90 44.90
CA HIS A 929 33.57 5.86 45.68
C HIS A 929 32.10 5.42 45.83
N ASP A 930 31.88 4.24 46.41
CA ASP A 930 30.57 3.56 46.39
C ASP A 930 29.44 4.33 47.11
N ALA A 931 29.75 5.07 48.18
CA ALA A 931 28.76 5.84 48.94
C ALA A 931 28.21 7.03 48.14
N GLU A 932 29.09 7.83 47.52
CA GLU A 932 28.70 8.97 46.68
C GLU A 932 27.95 8.48 45.43
N ALA A 933 28.37 7.35 44.86
CA ALA A 933 27.67 6.75 43.74
C ALA A 933 26.23 6.34 44.08
N GLU A 934 25.99 5.81 45.29
CA GLU A 934 24.64 5.43 45.73
C GLU A 934 23.72 6.64 45.84
N ASP A 935 24.24 7.80 46.25
CA ASP A 935 23.47 9.04 46.28
C ASP A 935 23.06 9.49 44.87
N HIS A 936 23.98 9.43 43.90
CA HIS A 936 23.66 9.73 42.51
C HIS A 936 22.68 8.72 41.88
N LEU A 937 22.80 7.42 42.18
CA LEU A 937 21.84 6.41 41.72
C LEU A 937 20.44 6.63 42.30
N ARG A 938 20.36 7.07 43.56
CA ARG A 938 19.09 7.42 44.20
C ARG A 938 18.43 8.60 43.49
N GLU A 939 19.18 9.64 43.17
CA GLU A 939 18.66 10.76 42.39
C GLU A 939 18.22 10.35 40.99
N ALA A 940 19.04 9.57 40.27
CA ALA A 940 18.66 9.03 38.96
C ALA A 940 17.34 8.25 39.03
N ARG A 941 17.15 7.42 40.07
CA ARG A 941 15.91 6.66 40.30
C ARG A 941 14.72 7.56 40.59
N THR A 942 14.88 8.52 41.51
CA THR A 942 13.84 9.49 41.87
C THR A 942 13.33 10.24 40.64
N ILE A 943 14.24 10.61 39.73
CA ILE A 943 13.88 11.27 38.48
C ILE A 943 13.02 10.35 37.59
N LEU A 944 13.44 9.10 37.37
CA LEU A 944 12.67 8.14 36.55
C LEU A 944 11.28 7.84 37.14
N GLU A 945 11.20 7.70 38.46
CA GLU A 945 9.93 7.46 39.18
C GLU A 945 8.99 8.67 39.05
N ARG A 946 9.51 9.89 39.23
CA ARG A 946 8.75 11.14 39.12
C ARG A 946 8.09 11.30 37.76
N PHE A 947 8.78 10.93 36.68
CA PHE A 947 8.29 11.07 35.31
C PHE A 947 7.71 9.79 34.70
N GLY A 948 7.61 8.70 35.48
CA GLY A 948 6.98 7.46 35.05
C GLY A 948 7.71 6.73 33.92
N LEU A 949 9.03 6.89 33.80
CA LEU A 949 9.86 6.27 32.76
C LEU A 949 10.22 4.82 33.14
N ARG A 950 9.22 3.93 33.07
CA ARG A 950 9.28 2.57 33.62
C ARG A 950 10.31 1.67 32.95
N ALA A 951 10.52 1.78 31.64
CA ALA A 951 11.49 0.92 30.95
C ALA A 951 12.93 1.21 31.38
N ARG A 952 13.29 2.50 31.48
CA ARG A 952 14.60 2.93 31.99
C ARG A 952 14.79 2.51 33.44
N LEU A 953 13.75 2.68 34.27
CA LEU A 953 13.78 2.28 35.67
C LEU A 953 14.04 0.77 35.83
N ALA A 954 13.41 -0.05 34.98
CA ALA A 954 13.61 -1.50 34.98
C ALA A 954 15.01 -1.92 34.53
N ALA A 955 15.59 -1.22 33.54
CA ALA A 955 16.92 -1.53 33.00
C ALA A 955 18.08 -1.00 33.86
N LEU A 956 17.84 0.01 34.70
CA LEU A 956 18.85 0.73 35.48
C LEU A 956 19.81 -0.18 36.28
N PRO A 957 19.33 -1.19 37.05
CA PRO A 957 20.22 -1.99 37.90
C PRO A 957 21.18 -2.88 37.10
N ASP A 958 20.73 -3.45 35.99
CA ASP A 958 21.57 -4.29 35.13
C ASP A 958 22.62 -3.46 34.39
N ALA A 959 22.21 -2.30 33.88
CA ALA A 959 23.12 -1.37 33.21
C ALA A 959 24.21 -0.86 34.17
N GLU A 960 23.83 -0.43 35.38
CA GLU A 960 24.78 0.01 36.42
C GLU A 960 25.82 -1.08 36.72
N ARG A 961 25.37 -2.29 37.05
CA ARG A 961 26.27 -3.39 37.42
C ARG A 961 27.28 -3.70 36.32
N ALA A 962 26.80 -3.82 35.09
CA ALA A 962 27.64 -4.18 33.94
C ALA A 962 28.68 -3.09 33.65
N MET A 963 28.26 -1.83 33.58
CA MET A 963 29.14 -0.71 33.24
C MET A 963 30.14 -0.41 34.35
N SER A 964 29.71 -0.41 35.62
CA SER A 964 30.60 -0.22 36.78
C SER A 964 31.69 -1.29 36.81
N ALA A 965 31.36 -2.56 36.53
CA ALA A 965 32.33 -3.65 36.45
C ALA A 965 33.33 -3.46 35.30
N THR A 966 32.87 -2.98 34.15
CA THR A 966 33.73 -2.68 33.00
C THR A 966 34.70 -1.53 33.29
N LEU A 967 34.22 -0.42 33.86
CA LEU A 967 35.10 0.70 34.23
C LEU A 967 36.11 0.30 35.32
N ARG A 968 35.70 -0.49 36.32
CA ARG A 968 36.60 -0.98 37.37
C ARG A 968 37.74 -1.82 36.79
N ARG A 969 37.48 -2.68 35.80
CA ARG A 969 38.52 -3.45 35.07
C ARG A 969 39.49 -2.52 34.33
N ALA A 970 38.95 -1.56 33.57
CA ALA A 970 39.77 -0.60 32.83
C ALA A 970 40.72 0.23 33.73
N ILE A 971 40.22 0.66 34.89
CA ILE A 971 40.97 1.47 35.86
C ILE A 971 42.01 0.62 36.59
N SER A 972 41.64 -0.58 37.05
CA SER A 972 42.56 -1.48 37.76
C SER A 972 43.65 -2.10 36.88
N GLY A 973 43.50 -2.05 35.55
CA GLY A 973 44.49 -2.60 34.61
C GLY A 973 44.47 -4.12 34.51
N ALA A 974 43.35 -4.74 34.92
CA ALA A 974 43.10 -6.17 34.87
C ALA A 974 42.20 -6.56 33.69
#